data_AF-A0AAV5A3A4-F1
#
_entry.id   AF-A0AAV5A3A4-F1
#
_cell.length_a   1.000
_cell.length_b   1.000
_cell.length_c   1.000
_cell.angle_alpha   90.00
_cell.angle_beta   90.00
_cell.angle_gamma   90.00
#
_symmetry.space_group_name_H-M   'P 1'
#
loop_
_entity.id
_entity.type
_entity.pdbx_description
1 polymer ?
#
loop_
_entity_poly.entity_id
_entity_poly.type
_entity_poly.pdbx_seq_one_letter_code
_entity_poly.pdbx_strand_id
1 'polypeptide(L)'
;MSFTRRDVGSGSNSKNSTIDLHQTTSTGIPSLDDLLGEGLPLGAVLLILGTDPHTSYSDLVHRYFIAEGLASGHDVCVIGEGAEQFVSGCMWTQGSDTKGDDPEYESSSSQQDVKIAWRYEKMKHALNPSEQSLAPIIAETPHVLRSSQESHSFELTTRIPVSVIEKAISSKRLWYLSPKDSFGDELFTSLEAIITRAKSTPSSILRLSIPLLGSPDWGDPSPTDVLRFLHRLRALLRQNPSTTSRVCACVSLPVYLSKEDFGGIGWIRKLAWLSDGCIRLQSFASDPSLSEMFPGQHGLVHIENLPVPFSLVPPSDKLSVLRGLSNYSSSETGGSENNLAFKCTRKRFIIETLHLDIEGGVSERRTTVPTVGDGTISKLPSDSALASVPIVTEGNLAPSENTISKKKTKKKILYNQTPMFRTLATRSPRVQPLFLSRSIMSFSSPNEVVVVAASRTPVGSFNGSLKALTAPQLGITALKHALETSKVPVETIEEIYFGNVIQAGVGQSPARQVALGAGLKDSTDATTINKVCASGMKAIMLASQSIQLGHKSVVVAGGMESMSNAPFLVPRSPPSYGHFQSKDALINDGLWDVYNDVHMGVCAENAAKKHGITRQSQDAHAVESYQRAERAWKSGAFDAEIAEVTITSKKGDVIVREDEEYKNIKYDKVPTLKPSFQKDGTITPANASPLNDGASALILMSASKAAELGIKPLAKIISYADAAIAPIDFPIAPTLAVPLALEKAGLKASDISLFEVNEAFALIVPLCQKVLQLDYDKINVNGGAVALGHALGSSGSRIIVTLIHALKAGQYGAAGICNGGGAASALVLQRL
;
A
#
# COMPACT_ATOMS: atom_id res chain seq x y z
N MET A 1 35.13 -5.23 -49.07
CA MET A 1 36.20 -6.23 -48.83
C MET A 1 35.57 -7.48 -48.23
N SER A 2 36.14 -8.65 -48.48
CA SER A 2 35.56 -9.96 -48.11
C SER A 2 36.35 -10.66 -47.01
N PHE A 3 35.65 -11.26 -46.04
CA PHE A 3 36.11 -12.45 -45.32
C PHE A 3 34.89 -13.31 -44.93
N THR A 4 35.06 -14.63 -44.82
CA THR A 4 33.96 -15.61 -44.81
C THR A 4 34.26 -16.86 -43.98
N ARG A 5 33.22 -17.44 -43.36
CA ARG A 5 33.15 -18.79 -42.73
C ARG A 5 33.97 -18.93 -41.43
N ARG A 6 33.57 -19.79 -40.48
CA ARG A 6 32.87 -21.09 -40.63
C ARG A 6 31.69 -21.31 -39.66
N ASP A 7 30.80 -22.21 -40.08
CA ASP A 7 29.68 -22.77 -39.33
C ASP A 7 30.05 -24.06 -38.56
N VAL A 8 29.01 -24.75 -38.07
CA VAL A 8 28.93 -26.09 -37.42
C VAL A 8 28.94 -26.04 -35.88
N GLY A 9 27.94 -26.56 -35.17
CA GLY A 9 26.77 -27.31 -35.66
C GLY A 9 25.58 -27.43 -34.69
N SER A 10 24.58 -28.19 -35.13
CA SER A 10 23.23 -28.27 -34.55
C SER A 10 23.07 -29.28 -33.40
N GLY A 11 22.24 -28.95 -32.40
CA GLY A 11 21.73 -29.89 -31.40
C GLY A 11 20.37 -29.46 -30.85
N SER A 12 19.37 -30.32 -30.96
CA SER A 12 17.98 -30.05 -30.55
C SER A 12 17.63 -30.72 -29.22
N ASN A 13 16.96 -30.01 -28.30
CA ASN A 13 15.61 -30.40 -27.85
C ASN A 13 14.98 -29.44 -26.82
N SER A 14 13.66 -29.57 -26.70
CA SER A 14 12.77 -28.87 -25.77
C SER A 14 13.08 -29.11 -24.28
N LYS A 15 12.72 -28.14 -23.44
CA LYS A 15 11.63 -28.30 -22.43
C LYS A 15 11.22 -26.97 -21.80
N ASN A 16 9.98 -26.91 -21.32
CA ASN A 16 9.51 -25.83 -20.45
C ASN A 16 10.21 -25.92 -19.08
N SER A 17 10.59 -24.78 -18.51
CA SER A 17 10.74 -24.62 -17.06
C SER A 17 9.68 -23.63 -16.58
N THR A 18 8.59 -24.18 -16.03
CA THR A 18 7.60 -23.40 -15.27
C THR A 18 8.27 -22.67 -14.11
N ILE A 19 7.92 -21.40 -13.91
CA ILE A 19 8.30 -20.67 -12.70
C ILE A 19 7.49 -21.27 -11.54
N ASP A 20 8.18 -21.95 -10.63
CA ASP A 20 7.55 -22.72 -9.55
C ASP A 20 7.17 -21.79 -8.39
N LEU A 21 5.93 -21.31 -8.42
CA LEU A 21 5.46 -20.16 -7.64
C LEU A 21 4.73 -20.60 -6.36
N HIS A 22 5.42 -21.36 -5.50
CA HIS A 22 4.87 -21.86 -4.23
C HIS A 22 5.87 -21.85 -3.06
N GLN A 23 5.31 -22.02 -1.85
CA GLN A 23 5.98 -22.01 -0.53
C GLN A 23 6.52 -20.64 -0.08
N THR A 24 5.62 -19.80 0.47
CA THR A 24 5.93 -19.08 1.72
C THR A 24 6.28 -20.10 2.82
N THR A 25 7.14 -19.73 3.77
CA THR A 25 7.71 -20.67 4.75
C THR A 25 7.90 -19.99 6.10
N SER A 26 7.29 -20.55 7.15
CA SER A 26 7.23 -19.96 8.49
C SER A 26 8.55 -20.10 9.28
N THR A 27 8.82 -19.14 10.16
CA THR A 27 9.71 -19.27 11.31
C THR A 27 9.02 -20.01 12.46
N GLY A 28 7.68 -20.05 12.46
CA GLY A 28 6.85 -21.03 13.18
C GLY A 28 5.93 -20.43 14.22
N ILE A 29 6.38 -19.39 14.90
CA ILE A 29 5.49 -18.56 15.71
C ILE A 29 4.70 -17.71 14.69
N PRO A 30 3.38 -17.90 14.52
CA PRO A 30 2.65 -17.22 13.44
C PRO A 30 2.78 -15.71 13.56
N SER A 31 2.63 -15.19 14.79
CA SER A 31 2.85 -13.78 15.08
C SER A 31 4.29 -13.28 14.84
N LEU A 32 5.32 -14.15 14.84
CA LEU A 32 6.69 -13.75 14.45
C LEU A 32 6.83 -13.64 12.93
N ASP A 33 6.10 -14.46 12.17
CA ASP A 33 6.04 -14.36 10.72
C ASP A 33 5.20 -13.17 10.26
N ASP A 34 4.15 -12.83 11.01
CA ASP A 34 3.39 -11.58 10.87
C ASP A 34 4.28 -10.35 11.19
N LEU A 35 5.02 -10.37 12.31
CA LEU A 35 5.99 -9.33 12.72
C LEU A 35 7.15 -9.13 11.74
N LEU A 36 7.39 -10.06 10.82
CA LEU A 36 8.45 -9.98 9.82
C LEU A 36 7.91 -9.85 8.38
N GLY A 37 6.60 -9.61 8.24
CA GLY A 37 5.95 -9.20 6.98
C GLY A 37 5.47 -10.36 6.11
N GLU A 38 4.44 -11.08 6.58
CA GLU A 38 3.86 -12.27 5.93
C GLU A 38 4.88 -13.39 5.62
N GLY A 39 5.89 -13.52 6.50
CA GLY A 39 6.93 -14.54 6.44
C GLY A 39 8.08 -14.19 5.48
N LEU A 40 9.25 -13.87 6.05
CA LEU A 40 10.49 -13.77 5.29
C LEU A 40 10.72 -15.09 4.51
N PRO A 41 10.97 -15.04 3.19
CA PRO A 41 11.27 -16.25 2.43
C PRO A 41 12.53 -16.90 3.00
N LEU A 42 12.42 -18.13 3.53
CA LEU A 42 13.54 -18.77 4.22
C LEU A 42 14.70 -18.97 3.23
N GLY A 43 15.77 -18.22 3.45
CA GLY A 43 16.87 -18.10 2.50
C GLY A 43 17.90 -17.10 3.01
N ALA A 44 18.85 -17.59 3.81
CA ALA A 44 19.95 -16.82 4.38
C ALA A 44 19.53 -15.71 5.39
N VAL A 45 18.55 -16.01 6.25
CA VAL A 45 18.03 -15.08 7.28
C VAL A 45 18.73 -15.29 8.63
N LEU A 46 19.18 -14.21 9.27
CA LEU A 46 19.68 -14.18 10.65
C LEU A 46 18.76 -13.31 11.54
N LEU A 47 18.12 -13.90 12.55
CA LEU A 47 17.30 -13.20 13.56
C LEU A 47 18.06 -13.10 14.90
N ILE A 48 18.10 -11.91 15.49
CA ILE A 48 18.67 -11.66 16.84
C ILE A 48 17.55 -11.34 17.85
N LEU A 49 17.49 -12.09 18.94
CA LEU A 49 16.65 -11.85 20.10
C LEU A 49 17.44 -11.03 21.13
N GLY A 50 17.11 -9.75 21.22
CA GLY A 50 17.69 -8.79 22.17
C GLY A 50 17.20 -9.03 23.60
N THR A 51 18.09 -8.76 24.56
CA THR A 51 17.87 -9.00 25.99
C THR A 51 16.92 -7.99 26.62
N ASP A 52 16.04 -8.46 27.50
CA ASP A 52 15.41 -7.66 28.55
C ASP A 52 16.16 -7.87 29.88
N PRO A 53 16.44 -6.82 30.68
CA PRO A 53 17.15 -6.98 31.95
C PRO A 53 16.38 -7.76 33.03
N HIS A 54 15.06 -7.90 32.88
CA HIS A 54 14.17 -8.44 33.91
C HIS A 54 13.69 -9.87 33.60
N THR A 55 13.64 -10.26 32.33
CA THR A 55 13.09 -11.54 31.88
C THR A 55 13.82 -12.14 30.68
N SER A 56 13.85 -13.48 30.58
CA SER A 56 14.56 -14.22 29.54
C SER A 56 13.60 -14.90 28.54
N TYR A 57 12.64 -14.15 28.00
CA TYR A 57 11.66 -14.70 27.03
C TYR A 57 12.28 -15.18 25.70
N SER A 58 13.55 -14.85 25.43
CA SER A 58 14.31 -15.39 24.30
C SER A 58 14.39 -16.93 24.32
N ASP A 59 14.55 -17.53 25.50
CA ASP A 59 14.55 -18.98 25.69
C ASP A 59 13.23 -19.62 25.16
N LEU A 60 12.09 -19.03 25.51
CA LEU A 60 10.78 -19.48 25.07
C LEU A 60 10.63 -19.45 23.54
N VAL A 61 11.15 -18.41 22.88
CA VAL A 61 11.18 -18.31 21.42
C VAL A 61 12.08 -19.38 20.79
N HIS A 62 13.27 -19.63 21.34
CA HIS A 62 14.15 -20.71 20.87
C HIS A 62 13.50 -22.10 21.02
N ARG A 63 12.82 -22.37 22.14
CA ARG A 63 12.12 -23.65 22.38
C ARG A 63 10.99 -23.88 21.38
N TYR A 64 10.22 -22.83 21.05
CA TYR A 64 9.21 -22.90 19.99
C TYR A 64 9.87 -23.15 18.63
N PHE A 65 10.89 -22.36 18.26
CA PHE A 65 11.56 -22.43 16.96
C PHE A 65 12.13 -23.83 16.64
N ILE A 66 12.62 -24.53 17.68
CA ILE A 66 13.04 -25.93 17.62
C ILE A 66 11.84 -26.89 17.50
N ALA A 67 10.81 -26.71 18.34
CA ALA A 67 9.63 -27.58 18.35
C ALA A 67 8.90 -27.59 16.99
N GLU A 68 8.69 -26.41 16.39
CA GLU A 68 8.16 -26.28 15.03
C GLU A 68 9.06 -27.01 14.02
N GLY A 69 10.38 -26.80 14.09
CA GLY A 69 11.33 -27.49 13.21
C GLY A 69 11.17 -29.01 13.24
N LEU A 70 11.02 -29.59 14.43
CA LEU A 70 10.86 -31.03 14.60
C LEU A 70 9.45 -31.53 14.22
N ALA A 71 8.40 -30.73 14.44
CA ALA A 71 7.01 -31.06 14.10
C ALA A 71 6.73 -30.99 12.59
N SER A 72 7.15 -29.91 11.92
CA SER A 72 7.01 -29.71 10.47
C SER A 72 7.99 -30.56 9.65
N GLY A 73 8.84 -31.37 10.29
CA GLY A 73 9.76 -32.31 9.63
C GLY A 73 11.08 -31.70 9.14
N HIS A 74 11.35 -30.43 9.44
CA HIS A 74 12.57 -29.70 9.06
C HIS A 74 13.86 -30.31 9.63
N ASP A 75 14.99 -29.84 9.10
CA ASP A 75 16.33 -30.05 9.64
C ASP A 75 16.61 -28.98 10.73
N VAL A 76 17.12 -29.38 11.89
CA VAL A 76 17.32 -28.51 13.06
C VAL A 76 18.71 -28.72 13.68
N CYS A 77 19.51 -27.66 13.80
CA CYS A 77 20.80 -27.70 14.50
C CYS A 77 20.77 -26.73 15.69
N VAL A 78 21.18 -27.21 16.87
CA VAL A 78 21.26 -26.41 18.11
C VAL A 78 22.71 -26.30 18.54
N ILE A 79 23.16 -25.08 18.83
CA ILE A 79 24.56 -24.76 19.13
C ILE A 79 24.67 -24.17 20.53
N GLY A 80 25.51 -24.76 21.39
CA GLY A 80 25.74 -24.33 22.76
C GLY A 80 25.95 -25.50 23.71
N GLU A 81 26.46 -25.23 24.91
CA GLU A 81 26.49 -26.24 25.97
C GLU A 81 25.08 -26.60 26.45
N GLY A 82 24.88 -27.87 26.80
CA GLY A 82 23.58 -28.38 27.23
C GLY A 82 22.50 -28.46 26.14
N ALA A 83 22.88 -28.39 24.85
CA ALA A 83 21.92 -28.37 23.73
C ALA A 83 20.95 -29.58 23.70
N GLU A 84 21.38 -30.76 24.17
CA GLU A 84 20.51 -31.95 24.29
C GLU A 84 19.42 -31.76 25.37
N GLN A 85 19.81 -31.21 26.53
CA GLN A 85 18.91 -30.85 27.63
C GLN A 85 17.98 -29.69 27.23
N PHE A 86 18.47 -28.78 26.38
CA PHE A 86 17.66 -27.70 25.82
C PHE A 86 16.54 -28.25 24.92
N VAL A 87 16.84 -29.21 24.04
CA VAL A 87 15.84 -29.82 23.14
C VAL A 87 14.85 -30.70 23.90
N SER A 88 15.28 -31.49 24.89
CA SER A 88 14.33 -32.24 25.75
C SER A 88 13.45 -31.31 26.60
N GLY A 89 13.94 -30.09 26.88
CA GLY A 89 13.18 -29.00 27.50
C GLY A 89 12.25 -28.22 26.56
N CYS A 90 12.20 -28.50 25.26
CA CYS A 90 11.32 -27.80 24.31
C CYS A 90 9.85 -28.24 24.42
N MET A 91 8.93 -27.35 24.03
CA MET A 91 7.47 -27.57 24.05
C MET A 91 7.01 -28.54 22.95
N TRP A 92 5.80 -29.10 23.04
CA TRP A 92 5.29 -30.01 22.00
C TRP A 92 3.77 -29.96 21.81
N THR A 93 3.30 -30.58 20.72
CA THR A 93 1.92 -31.00 20.48
C THR A 93 1.89 -32.11 19.44
N GLN A 94 1.22 -33.22 19.73
CA GLN A 94 0.41 -33.98 18.77
C GLN A 94 -0.44 -35.03 19.51
N GLY A 95 -1.75 -35.08 19.24
CA GLY A 95 -2.61 -36.22 19.58
C GLY A 95 -2.93 -36.45 21.06
N SER A 96 -3.36 -35.42 21.80
CA SER A 96 -3.90 -35.58 23.16
C SER A 96 -5.38 -36.01 23.15
N ASP A 97 -5.64 -37.32 23.08
CA ASP A 97 -6.96 -37.91 23.37
C ASP A 97 -7.20 -37.96 24.89
N THR A 98 -7.35 -36.76 25.48
CA THR A 98 -7.57 -36.56 26.92
C THR A 98 -8.64 -35.51 27.17
N LYS A 99 -9.80 -35.94 27.67
CA LYS A 99 -10.72 -35.06 28.40
C LYS A 99 -10.00 -34.51 29.64
N GLY A 100 -10.18 -33.23 29.95
CA GLY A 100 -9.39 -32.53 30.97
C GLY A 100 -9.85 -31.11 31.24
N ASP A 101 -11.14 -30.98 31.56
CA ASP A 101 -11.80 -29.93 32.36
C ASP A 101 -11.04 -28.61 32.61
N ASP A 102 -11.40 -27.55 31.85
CA ASP A 102 -11.21 -26.14 32.27
C ASP A 102 -12.59 -25.60 32.71
N PRO A 103 -12.83 -25.30 34.00
CA PRO A 103 -14.18 -25.14 34.55
C PRO A 103 -14.85 -23.77 34.29
N GLU A 104 -14.33 -22.94 33.37
CA GLU A 104 -14.88 -21.61 33.06
C GLU A 104 -15.82 -21.55 31.85
N TYR A 105 -16.20 -22.70 31.26
CA TYR A 105 -17.08 -22.71 30.08
C TYR A 105 -18.18 -23.80 30.02
N GLU A 106 -18.82 -24.12 31.15
CA GLU A 106 -20.09 -24.86 31.13
C GLU A 106 -21.24 -24.15 31.88
N SER A 107 -22.27 -23.76 31.12
CA SER A 107 -23.66 -24.14 31.44
C SER A 107 -24.61 -23.82 30.27
N SER A 108 -25.73 -24.54 30.20
CA SER A 108 -26.87 -24.31 29.30
C SER A 108 -26.69 -24.56 27.79
N SER A 109 -26.07 -25.70 27.41
CA SER A 109 -26.48 -26.32 26.15
C SER A 109 -27.90 -26.89 26.29
N SER A 110 -28.84 -26.39 25.48
CA SER A 110 -30.18 -26.99 25.33
C SER A 110 -30.66 -26.86 23.88
N GLN A 111 -31.39 -27.86 23.39
CA GLN A 111 -31.63 -28.04 21.96
C GLN A 111 -32.81 -27.19 21.45
N GLN A 112 -32.55 -26.26 20.52
CA GLN A 112 -33.26 -26.09 19.23
C GLN A 112 -32.87 -24.80 18.51
N ASP A 113 -32.08 -24.88 17.43
CA ASP A 113 -32.59 -24.63 16.06
C ASP A 113 -31.53 -24.83 14.96
N VAL A 114 -31.46 -26.04 14.39
CA VAL A 114 -30.75 -26.31 13.12
C VAL A 114 -31.77 -26.41 12.00
N LYS A 115 -32.26 -25.26 11.50
CA LYS A 115 -33.19 -25.18 10.37
C LYS A 115 -32.93 -24.01 9.42
N ILE A 116 -31.82 -24.08 8.67
CA ILE A 116 -31.71 -23.48 7.32
C ILE A 116 -30.56 -24.12 6.51
N ALA A 117 -29.38 -24.31 7.10
CA ALA A 117 -28.16 -24.72 6.39
C ALA A 117 -28.24 -26.10 5.69
N TRP A 118 -28.93 -27.08 6.30
CA TRP A 118 -28.95 -28.48 5.86
C TRP A 118 -29.64 -28.76 4.50
N ARG A 119 -30.22 -27.74 3.84
CA ARG A 119 -30.94 -27.92 2.56
C ARG A 119 -30.12 -27.70 1.29
N TYR A 120 -28.91 -27.15 1.37
CA TYR A 120 -28.12 -26.83 0.16
C TYR A 120 -27.12 -27.91 -0.28
N GLU A 121 -26.58 -28.74 0.62
CA GLU A 121 -25.57 -29.75 0.26
C GLU A 121 -26.13 -30.89 -0.62
N LYS A 122 -27.38 -31.32 -0.38
CA LYS A 122 -27.97 -32.50 -1.05
C LYS A 122 -28.49 -32.29 -2.48
N MET A 123 -28.18 -31.17 -3.15
CA MET A 123 -28.59 -30.92 -4.55
C MET A 123 -27.46 -31.06 -5.59
N LYS A 124 -26.24 -31.46 -5.23
CA LYS A 124 -25.12 -31.61 -6.20
C LYS A 124 -24.82 -33.05 -6.69
N HIS A 125 -25.51 -34.07 -6.20
CA HIS A 125 -25.24 -35.48 -6.58
C HIS A 125 -26.49 -36.24 -7.05
N ALA A 126 -26.89 -36.01 -8.30
CA ALA A 126 -27.74 -36.89 -9.11
C ALA A 126 -27.53 -36.59 -10.61
N LEU A 127 -27.63 -37.59 -11.50
CA LEU A 127 -27.39 -37.53 -12.95
C LEU A 127 -25.90 -37.23 -13.31
N ASN A 128 -24.99 -38.19 -13.52
CA ASN A 128 -25.03 -39.61 -13.96
C ASN A 128 -25.10 -39.81 -15.51
N PRO A 129 -24.62 -40.95 -16.11
CA PRO A 129 -23.31 -40.92 -16.80
C PRO A 129 -23.15 -41.80 -18.08
N SER A 130 -22.04 -41.60 -18.82
CA SER A 130 -21.43 -42.52 -19.82
C SER A 130 -20.06 -41.94 -20.24
N GLU A 131 -18.93 -42.64 -20.40
CA GLU A 131 -18.54 -44.08 -20.36
C GLU A 131 -17.27 -44.18 -19.47
N GLN A 132 -17.07 -45.17 -18.57
CA GLN A 132 -16.53 -46.52 -18.79
C GLN A 132 -15.25 -46.61 -19.67
N SER A 133 -14.17 -47.31 -19.28
CA SER A 133 -13.77 -47.88 -17.98
C SER A 133 -12.27 -48.24 -17.94
N LEU A 134 -11.62 -48.15 -16.75
CA LEU A 134 -10.59 -49.06 -16.20
C LEU A 134 -10.00 -48.47 -14.89
N ALA A 135 -9.61 -49.32 -13.94
CA ALA A 135 -9.16 -48.96 -12.58
C ALA A 135 -8.20 -50.05 -12.04
N PRO A 136 -7.68 -50.02 -10.78
CA PRO A 136 -7.72 -48.95 -9.76
C PRO A 136 -6.36 -48.63 -9.09
N ILE A 137 -6.09 -47.37 -8.71
CA ILE A 137 -5.12 -47.03 -7.63
C ILE A 137 -5.69 -45.95 -6.70
N ILE A 138 -6.30 -46.42 -5.61
CA ILE A 138 -6.18 -45.97 -4.20
C ILE A 138 -6.35 -44.47 -3.83
N ALA A 139 -7.16 -44.27 -2.78
CA ALA A 139 -7.31 -43.12 -1.87
C ALA A 139 -8.23 -41.94 -2.29
N GLU A 140 -9.17 -41.68 -1.40
CA GLU A 140 -10.08 -40.52 -1.37
C GLU A 140 -9.32 -39.30 -0.78
N THR A 141 -9.66 -38.05 -1.10
CA THR A 141 -10.73 -37.31 -0.40
C THR A 141 -11.08 -35.97 -1.08
N PRO A 142 -12.24 -35.35 -0.77
CA PRO A 142 -12.75 -34.17 -1.50
C PRO A 142 -12.67 -32.83 -0.73
N HIS A 143 -12.72 -31.74 -1.50
CA HIS A 143 -13.24 -30.41 -1.15
C HIS A 143 -12.58 -29.57 -0.01
N VAL A 144 -12.99 -28.29 0.00
CA VAL A 144 -12.70 -27.24 1.00
C VAL A 144 -11.27 -26.69 1.01
N LEU A 145 -11.16 -25.37 0.77
CA LEU A 145 -9.99 -24.58 1.18
C LEU A 145 -9.90 -24.62 2.71
N ARG A 146 -8.91 -25.34 3.26
CA ARG A 146 -8.59 -25.22 4.69
C ARG A 146 -8.09 -23.81 4.97
N SER A 147 -8.83 -23.08 5.80
CA SER A 147 -8.24 -21.99 6.58
C SER A 147 -7.09 -22.52 7.42
N SER A 148 -5.99 -21.77 7.52
CA SER A 148 -4.74 -22.09 8.22
C SER A 148 -4.05 -23.40 7.78
N GLN A 149 -2.86 -23.27 7.18
CA GLN A 149 -1.87 -24.34 7.12
C GLN A 149 -0.45 -23.79 7.32
N GLU A 150 0.36 -24.27 8.26
CA GLU A 150 0.00 -24.83 9.58
C GLU A 150 1.00 -24.22 10.58
N SER A 151 0.54 -23.42 11.54
CA SER A 151 1.36 -22.97 12.68
C SER A 151 1.01 -23.85 13.88
N HIS A 152 1.93 -24.69 14.35
CA HIS A 152 1.58 -25.66 15.39
C HIS A 152 1.42 -24.97 16.77
N SER A 153 0.24 -25.13 17.38
CA SER A 153 -0.14 -24.53 18.66
C SER A 153 0.52 -25.24 19.85
N PHE A 154 1.83 -25.12 20.02
CA PHE A 154 2.60 -25.80 21.08
C PHE A 154 2.12 -25.46 22.50
N GLU A 155 1.96 -26.50 23.32
CA GLU A 155 1.56 -26.34 24.73
C GLU A 155 2.78 -26.20 25.65
N LEU A 156 2.81 -25.10 26.41
CA LEU A 156 3.83 -24.80 27.44
C LEU A 156 3.95 -25.87 28.55
N THR A 157 2.90 -26.65 28.75
CA THR A 157 2.82 -27.74 29.74
C THR A 157 3.47 -29.04 29.28
N THR A 158 3.58 -29.30 27.97
CA THR A 158 4.09 -30.57 27.43
C THR A 158 5.54 -30.43 26.93
N ARG A 159 6.22 -31.55 26.70
CA ARG A 159 7.61 -31.59 26.22
C ARG A 159 7.75 -32.53 25.03
N ILE A 160 8.77 -32.30 24.20
CA ILE A 160 9.04 -33.16 23.03
C ILE A 160 9.28 -34.60 23.51
N PRO A 161 8.47 -35.60 23.07
CA PRO A 161 8.67 -36.98 23.47
C PRO A 161 10.06 -37.47 23.07
N VAL A 162 10.73 -38.21 23.95
CA VAL A 162 12.09 -38.74 23.70
C VAL A 162 12.16 -39.51 22.38
N SER A 163 11.12 -40.29 22.05
CA SER A 163 10.99 -41.02 20.79
C SER A 163 10.93 -40.13 19.53
N VAL A 164 10.48 -38.88 19.63
CA VAL A 164 10.53 -37.90 18.53
C VAL A 164 11.96 -37.38 18.36
N ILE A 165 12.66 -37.10 19.48
CA ILE A 165 14.07 -36.66 19.49
C ILE A 165 14.97 -37.76 18.92
N GLU A 166 14.84 -39.00 19.41
CA GLU A 166 15.54 -40.18 18.91
C GLU A 166 15.27 -40.42 17.43
N LYS A 167 14.02 -40.27 16.98
CA LYS A 167 13.65 -40.35 15.55
C LYS A 167 14.29 -39.24 14.72
N ALA A 168 14.42 -38.03 15.25
CA ALA A 168 15.08 -36.91 14.56
C ALA A 168 16.60 -37.10 14.46
N ILE A 169 17.25 -37.58 15.53
CA ILE A 169 18.69 -37.90 15.56
C ILE A 169 19.00 -39.08 14.63
N SER A 170 18.23 -40.17 14.68
CA SER A 170 18.44 -41.37 13.85
C SER A 170 18.14 -41.12 12.36
N SER A 171 17.12 -40.31 12.03
CA SER A 171 16.93 -39.79 10.66
C SER A 171 17.93 -38.70 10.27
N LYS A 172 18.84 -38.32 11.18
CA LYS A 172 19.90 -37.31 11.00
C LYS A 172 19.36 -35.96 10.50
N ARG A 173 18.25 -35.51 11.10
CA ARG A 173 17.61 -34.19 10.94
C ARG A 173 17.77 -33.29 12.18
N LEU A 174 18.34 -33.82 13.26
CA LEU A 174 18.67 -33.08 14.47
C LEU A 174 20.16 -33.21 14.76
N TRP A 175 20.83 -32.08 14.95
CA TRP A 175 22.27 -31.99 15.28
C TRP A 175 22.50 -31.11 16.50
N TYR A 176 23.50 -31.48 17.29
CA TYR A 176 24.02 -30.69 18.41
C TYR A 176 25.48 -30.30 18.11
N LEU A 177 25.85 -29.06 18.39
CA LEU A 177 27.23 -28.58 18.30
C LEU A 177 27.64 -27.87 19.60
N SER A 178 28.66 -28.40 20.27
CA SER A 178 29.32 -27.74 21.41
C SER A 178 30.38 -26.74 20.94
N PRO A 179 30.52 -25.57 21.56
CA PRO A 179 31.58 -24.58 21.24
C PRO A 179 32.98 -24.95 21.79
N LYS A 180 33.23 -26.23 22.11
CA LYS A 180 33.85 -26.65 23.38
C LYS A 180 35.28 -26.15 23.70
N ASP A 181 36.10 -25.84 22.70
CA ASP A 181 37.48 -25.36 22.90
C ASP A 181 37.81 -24.11 22.06
N SER A 182 36.87 -23.54 21.29
CA SER A 182 37.14 -22.35 20.47
C SER A 182 35.90 -21.65 19.90
N PHE A 183 35.86 -20.34 20.05
CA PHE A 183 34.96 -19.41 19.33
C PHE A 183 35.40 -19.21 17.86
N GLY A 184 35.73 -20.31 17.16
CA GLY A 184 36.63 -20.33 16.00
C GLY A 184 36.30 -21.35 14.91
N ASP A 185 37.33 -21.77 14.17
CA ASP A 185 37.18 -22.36 12.83
C ASP A 185 36.56 -23.77 12.78
N GLU A 186 36.76 -24.61 13.79
CA GLU A 186 36.22 -25.98 13.81
C GLU A 186 34.68 -26.01 13.89
N LEU A 187 34.10 -25.08 14.66
CA LEU A 187 32.65 -24.90 14.74
C LEU A 187 32.07 -24.42 13.39
N PHE A 188 32.76 -23.49 12.72
CA PHE A 188 32.37 -23.05 11.37
C PHE A 188 32.53 -24.15 10.31
N THR A 189 33.59 -24.95 10.37
CA THR A 189 33.80 -26.11 9.50
C THR A 189 32.66 -27.13 9.68
N SER A 190 32.23 -27.35 10.92
CA SER A 190 31.09 -28.23 11.26
C SER A 190 29.76 -27.68 10.73
N LEU A 191 29.53 -26.38 10.82
CA LEU A 191 28.35 -25.70 10.26
C LEU A 191 28.34 -25.74 8.73
N GLU A 192 29.48 -25.52 8.07
CA GLU A 192 29.65 -25.62 6.63
C GLU A 192 29.32 -27.03 6.11
N ALA A 193 29.71 -28.07 6.86
CA ALA A 193 29.35 -29.46 6.56
C ALA A 193 27.84 -29.74 6.70
N ILE A 194 27.18 -29.24 7.76
CA ILE A 194 25.72 -29.41 7.94
C ILE A 194 24.95 -28.64 6.85
N ILE A 195 25.29 -27.38 6.60
CA ILE A 195 24.66 -26.55 5.56
C ILE A 195 24.87 -27.16 4.17
N THR A 196 26.07 -27.66 3.87
CA THR A 196 26.35 -28.31 2.59
C THR A 196 25.65 -29.66 2.44
N ARG A 197 25.41 -30.38 3.55
CA ARG A 197 24.56 -31.57 3.52
C ARG A 197 23.08 -31.21 3.29
N ALA A 198 22.55 -30.16 3.91
CA ALA A 198 21.17 -29.73 3.71
C ALA A 198 20.87 -29.43 2.22
N LYS A 199 21.83 -28.79 1.50
CA LYS A 199 21.77 -28.56 0.04
C LYS A 199 21.55 -29.82 -0.81
N SER A 200 21.94 -31.00 -0.32
CA SER A 200 21.78 -32.26 -1.06
C SER A 200 20.35 -32.80 -1.06
N THR A 201 19.47 -32.23 -0.21
CA THR A 201 18.04 -32.57 -0.14
C THR A 201 17.22 -31.40 -0.72
N PRO A 202 16.64 -31.52 -1.93
CA PRO A 202 15.77 -30.49 -2.49
C PRO A 202 14.56 -30.22 -1.57
N SER A 203 14.24 -28.95 -1.37
CA SER A 203 13.14 -28.47 -0.50
C SER A 203 13.33 -28.70 1.00
N SER A 204 14.54 -29.04 1.49
CA SER A 204 14.82 -29.03 2.93
C SER A 204 14.93 -27.59 3.48
N ILE A 205 14.44 -27.42 4.70
CA ILE A 205 14.60 -26.21 5.51
C ILE A 205 15.51 -26.56 6.69
N LEU A 206 16.60 -25.80 6.87
CA LEU A 206 17.55 -25.95 7.97
C LEU A 206 17.43 -24.77 8.94
N ARG A 207 17.05 -25.08 10.18
CA ARG A 207 16.90 -24.14 11.29
C ARG A 207 18.11 -24.23 12.23
N LEU A 208 18.88 -23.14 12.32
CA LEU A 208 19.99 -23.01 13.27
C LEU A 208 19.50 -22.27 14.53
N SER A 209 19.67 -22.84 15.72
CA SER A 209 19.26 -22.24 17.00
C SER A 209 20.48 -22.04 17.89
N ILE A 210 20.76 -20.79 18.26
CA ILE A 210 21.95 -20.39 19.03
C ILE A 210 21.50 -19.62 20.29
N PRO A 211 21.09 -20.32 21.37
CA PRO A 211 20.79 -19.68 22.63
C PRO A 211 22.05 -19.08 23.28
N LEU A 212 21.89 -17.89 23.89
CA LEU A 212 22.90 -17.24 24.74
C LEU A 212 24.32 -17.15 24.12
N LEU A 213 24.42 -16.79 22.83
CA LEU A 213 25.69 -16.62 22.14
C LEU A 213 26.60 -15.65 22.92
N GLY A 214 27.77 -16.15 23.33
CA GLY A 214 28.75 -15.37 24.08
C GLY A 214 28.57 -15.37 25.59
N SER A 215 27.78 -16.29 26.16
CA SER A 215 27.85 -16.64 27.59
C SER A 215 29.23 -17.23 27.96
N PRO A 216 29.57 -17.39 29.26
CA PRO A 216 30.85 -18.01 29.66
C PRO A 216 31.05 -19.42 29.11
N ASP A 217 29.94 -20.13 28.82
CA ASP A 217 29.91 -21.45 28.18
C ASP A 217 30.48 -21.46 26.75
N TRP A 218 30.70 -20.28 26.16
CA TRP A 218 31.39 -20.08 24.87
C TRP A 218 32.89 -19.74 25.03
N GLY A 219 33.44 -19.81 26.24
CA GLY A 219 34.84 -19.50 26.55
C GLY A 219 35.12 -18.01 26.78
N ASP A 220 34.22 -17.30 27.48
CA ASP A 220 34.28 -15.85 27.76
C ASP A 220 34.73 -14.96 26.56
N PRO A 221 34.05 -15.06 25.39
CA PRO A 221 34.44 -14.34 24.18
C PRO A 221 34.28 -12.82 24.32
N SER A 222 35.24 -12.05 23.78
CA SER A 222 35.18 -10.59 23.81
C SER A 222 34.06 -10.04 22.90
N PRO A 223 33.63 -8.77 23.07
CA PRO A 223 32.70 -8.13 22.12
C PRO A 223 33.14 -8.23 20.66
N THR A 224 34.44 -8.17 20.40
CA THR A 224 35.00 -8.28 19.05
C THR A 224 34.88 -9.71 18.49
N ASP A 225 34.95 -10.72 19.35
CA ASP A 225 34.78 -12.12 18.95
C ASP A 225 33.31 -12.40 18.62
N VAL A 226 32.38 -12.01 19.49
CA VAL A 226 30.91 -12.13 19.26
C VAL A 226 30.50 -11.45 17.95
N LEU A 227 31.02 -10.25 17.66
CA LEU A 227 30.85 -9.61 16.36
C LEU A 227 31.43 -10.44 15.21
N ARG A 228 32.66 -10.94 15.31
CA ARG A 228 33.30 -11.77 14.28
C ARG A 228 32.51 -13.05 13.99
N PHE A 229 31.93 -13.70 15.00
CA PHE A 229 31.05 -14.86 14.81
C PHE A 229 29.77 -14.50 14.07
N LEU A 230 29.06 -13.44 14.49
CA LEU A 230 27.84 -12.98 13.79
C LEU A 230 28.12 -12.60 12.33
N HIS A 231 29.24 -11.90 12.07
CA HIS A 231 29.70 -11.60 10.71
C HIS A 231 29.98 -12.87 9.88
N ARG A 232 30.68 -13.86 10.45
CA ARG A 232 30.97 -15.14 9.77
C ARG A 232 29.71 -15.95 9.53
N LEU A 233 28.79 -16.02 10.48
CA LEU A 233 27.50 -16.71 10.35
C LEU A 233 26.65 -16.07 9.23
N ARG A 234 26.54 -14.74 9.21
CA ARG A 234 25.83 -14.00 8.14
C ARG A 234 26.50 -14.22 6.77
N ALA A 235 27.82 -14.28 6.71
CA ALA A 235 28.55 -14.58 5.48
C ALA A 235 28.31 -16.02 5.00
N LEU A 236 28.38 -17.01 5.90
CA LEU A 236 28.12 -18.42 5.61
C LEU A 236 26.68 -18.65 5.13
N LEU A 237 25.69 -17.99 5.75
CA LEU A 237 24.31 -17.99 5.28
C LEU A 237 24.21 -17.42 3.85
N ARG A 238 24.82 -16.27 3.58
CA ARG A 238 24.67 -15.52 2.31
C ARG A 238 25.55 -15.99 1.15
N GLN A 239 26.64 -16.73 1.39
CA GLN A 239 27.50 -17.31 0.34
C GLN A 239 26.81 -18.42 -0.47
N ASN A 240 25.60 -18.83 -0.07
CA ASN A 240 24.93 -20.03 -0.57
C ASN A 240 23.52 -19.77 -1.18
N PRO A 241 23.36 -18.82 -2.14
CA PRO A 241 22.05 -18.40 -2.66
C PRO A 241 21.41 -19.38 -3.67
N SER A 242 21.89 -20.62 -3.78
CA SER A 242 21.33 -21.62 -4.70
C SER A 242 19.93 -22.06 -4.26
N THR A 243 18.95 -21.98 -5.17
CA THR A 243 17.50 -22.02 -4.90
C THR A 243 16.91 -23.35 -4.37
N THR A 244 17.72 -24.34 -3.99
CA THR A 244 17.27 -25.71 -3.67
C THR A 244 17.03 -26.01 -2.19
N SER A 245 17.66 -25.27 -1.26
CA SER A 245 17.53 -25.50 0.19
C SER A 245 17.57 -24.19 0.98
N ARG A 246 16.83 -24.14 2.08
CA ARG A 246 16.45 -22.89 2.77
C ARG A 246 17.04 -22.85 4.19
N VAL A 247 17.98 -21.96 4.46
CA VAL A 247 18.66 -21.87 5.78
C VAL A 247 18.27 -20.58 6.52
N CYS A 248 17.95 -20.71 7.80
CA CYS A 248 17.71 -19.57 8.70
C CYS A 248 18.34 -19.81 10.09
N ALA A 249 18.77 -18.74 10.76
CA ALA A 249 19.36 -18.77 12.09
C ALA A 249 18.60 -17.87 13.07
N CYS A 250 18.32 -18.39 14.26
CA CYS A 250 17.81 -17.63 15.41
C CYS A 250 18.88 -17.60 16.50
N VAL A 251 19.21 -16.42 17.01
CA VAL A 251 20.30 -16.19 17.99
C VAL A 251 19.78 -15.33 19.14
N SER A 252 20.10 -15.68 20.38
CA SER A 252 19.93 -14.79 21.53
C SER A 252 21.28 -14.51 22.20
N LEU A 253 21.31 -13.46 23.02
CA LEU A 253 22.51 -13.00 23.73
C LEU A 253 22.25 -12.97 25.25
N PRO A 254 23.26 -13.10 26.11
CA PRO A 254 23.10 -12.94 27.55
C PRO A 254 23.08 -11.46 27.98
N VAL A 255 22.30 -11.15 29.01
CA VAL A 255 21.95 -9.78 29.48
C VAL A 255 23.17 -8.88 29.74
N TYR A 256 24.31 -9.45 30.18
CA TYR A 256 25.49 -8.65 30.50
C TYR A 256 26.20 -8.06 29.28
N LEU A 257 25.92 -8.53 28.05
CA LEU A 257 26.40 -7.88 26.81
C LEU A 257 25.63 -6.58 26.48
N SER A 258 24.66 -6.19 27.31
CA SER A 258 23.92 -4.92 27.20
C SER A 258 24.37 -3.87 28.23
N LYS A 259 25.44 -4.14 28.99
CA LYS A 259 26.09 -3.19 29.92
C LYS A 259 26.79 -2.05 29.17
N GLU A 260 27.06 -0.94 29.87
CA GLU A 260 27.72 0.24 29.29
C GLU A 260 29.11 -0.07 28.69
N ASP A 261 29.90 -0.93 29.34
CA ASP A 261 31.21 -1.39 28.87
C ASP A 261 31.15 -2.07 27.48
N PHE A 262 29.99 -2.64 27.14
CA PHE A 262 29.70 -3.31 25.87
C PHE A 262 28.95 -2.40 24.88
N GLY A 263 28.75 -1.12 25.22
CA GLY A 263 28.04 -0.14 24.42
C GLY A 263 26.58 0.10 24.79
N GLY A 264 26.13 -0.40 25.95
CA GLY A 264 24.83 -0.13 26.58
C GLY A 264 23.61 -0.68 25.81
N ILE A 265 22.42 -0.19 26.12
CA ILE A 265 21.17 -0.53 25.39
C ILE A 265 21.31 -0.27 23.88
N GLY A 266 22.07 0.76 23.51
CA GLY A 266 22.42 1.06 22.11
C GLY A 266 23.26 -0.01 21.40
N TRP A 267 23.75 -1.03 22.09
CA TRP A 267 24.42 -2.19 21.50
C TRP A 267 23.48 -3.05 20.65
N ILE A 268 22.28 -3.37 21.16
CA ILE A 268 21.28 -4.18 20.45
C ILE A 268 20.91 -3.49 19.12
N ARG A 269 20.76 -2.17 19.13
CA ARG A 269 20.50 -1.35 17.94
C ARG A 269 21.66 -1.32 16.91
N LYS A 270 22.91 -1.54 17.35
CA LYS A 270 24.08 -1.72 16.45
C LYS A 270 24.10 -3.14 15.87
N LEU A 271 23.78 -4.15 16.68
CA LEU A 271 23.67 -5.54 16.26
C LEU A 271 22.57 -5.77 15.21
N ALA A 272 21.49 -4.99 15.26
CA ALA A 272 20.46 -5.00 14.23
C ALA A 272 21.06 -4.82 12.82
N TRP A 273 22.05 -3.93 12.63
CA TRP A 273 22.73 -3.73 11.34
C TRP A 273 23.47 -5.00 10.81
N LEU A 274 23.75 -5.95 11.71
CA LEU A 274 24.48 -7.19 11.43
C LEU A 274 23.58 -8.42 11.26
N SER A 275 22.29 -8.35 11.62
CA SER A 275 21.31 -9.40 11.39
C SER A 275 20.49 -9.14 10.11
N ASP A 276 19.43 -9.90 9.88
CA ASP A 276 18.36 -9.60 8.92
C ASP A 276 17.04 -9.28 9.67
N GLY A 277 16.98 -9.54 10.98
CA GLY A 277 15.96 -9.04 11.90
C GLY A 277 16.46 -8.94 13.35
N CYS A 278 15.89 -8.06 14.18
CA CYS A 278 16.21 -7.93 15.60
C CYS A 278 14.98 -7.52 16.43
N ILE A 279 14.69 -8.26 17.50
CA ILE A 279 13.49 -8.11 18.32
C ILE A 279 13.84 -8.25 19.80
N ARG A 280 13.26 -7.41 20.67
CA ARG A 280 13.44 -7.42 22.14
C ARG A 280 12.08 -7.56 22.83
N LEU A 281 11.96 -8.48 23.79
CA LEU A 281 10.73 -8.78 24.54
C LEU A 281 10.84 -8.22 25.97
N GLN A 282 10.28 -7.04 26.23
CA GLN A 282 10.37 -6.33 27.51
C GLN A 282 9.17 -6.66 28.40
N SER A 283 9.38 -7.15 29.62
CA SER A 283 8.25 -7.50 30.51
C SER A 283 7.53 -6.29 31.10
N PHE A 284 6.25 -6.47 31.45
CA PHE A 284 5.52 -5.56 32.34
C PHE A 284 5.83 -5.82 33.83
N ALA A 285 6.52 -6.90 34.19
CA ALA A 285 6.88 -7.20 35.59
C ALA A 285 7.84 -6.16 36.23
N SER A 286 8.46 -5.30 35.43
CA SER A 286 9.27 -4.15 35.90
C SER A 286 8.48 -2.84 35.99
N ASP A 287 7.23 -2.79 35.51
CA ASP A 287 6.35 -1.62 35.59
C ASP A 287 4.93 -2.02 36.07
N PRO A 288 4.62 -1.79 37.36
CA PRO A 288 3.31 -2.08 37.92
C PRO A 288 2.15 -1.36 37.22
N SER A 289 2.38 -0.16 36.65
CA SER A 289 1.32 0.61 35.99
C SER A 289 0.89 -0.03 34.68
N LEU A 290 1.84 -0.54 33.88
CA LEU A 290 1.55 -1.27 32.66
C LEU A 290 0.92 -2.65 32.96
N SER A 291 1.29 -3.28 34.08
CA SER A 291 0.64 -4.50 34.56
C SER A 291 -0.82 -4.28 34.98
N GLU A 292 -1.13 -3.14 35.59
CA GLU A 292 -2.50 -2.76 36.00
C GLU A 292 -3.37 -2.31 34.81
N MET A 293 -2.79 -1.55 33.86
CA MET A 293 -3.48 -1.13 32.63
C MET A 293 -3.76 -2.28 31.66
N PHE A 294 -2.91 -3.31 31.63
CA PHE A 294 -2.98 -4.40 30.64
C PHE A 294 -2.87 -5.81 31.27
N PRO A 295 -3.78 -6.20 32.17
CA PRO A 295 -3.68 -7.43 32.97
C PRO A 295 -3.74 -8.74 32.16
N GLY A 296 -4.11 -8.67 30.87
CA GLY A 296 -4.05 -9.81 29.95
C GLY A 296 -2.68 -10.02 29.29
N GLN A 297 -1.73 -9.10 29.45
CA GLN A 297 -0.43 -9.06 28.79
C GLN A 297 0.72 -9.31 29.76
N HIS A 298 1.87 -9.72 29.22
CA HIS A 298 3.09 -10.01 29.99
C HIS A 298 4.26 -9.05 29.67
N GLY A 299 4.12 -8.26 28.61
CA GLY A 299 5.13 -7.29 28.18
C GLY A 299 4.95 -6.77 26.76
N LEU A 300 5.88 -5.94 26.30
CA LEU A 300 5.96 -5.35 24.96
C LEU A 300 6.96 -6.09 24.05
N VAL A 301 6.69 -6.01 22.74
CA VAL A 301 7.59 -6.47 21.68
C VAL A 301 8.14 -5.25 20.95
N HIS A 302 9.45 -5.04 21.06
CA HIS A 302 10.15 -3.96 20.36
C HIS A 302 10.90 -4.50 19.15
N ILE A 303 10.67 -3.91 17.98
CA ILE A 303 11.40 -4.23 16.74
C ILE A 303 12.49 -3.18 16.51
N GLU A 304 13.75 -3.61 16.66
CA GLU A 304 14.92 -2.75 16.50
C GLU A 304 15.34 -2.73 15.02
N ASN A 305 15.23 -1.56 14.37
CA ASN A 305 15.42 -1.29 12.92
C ASN A 305 16.09 -2.43 12.10
N LEU A 306 15.27 -3.30 11.50
CA LEU A 306 15.74 -4.40 10.67
C LEU A 306 16.44 -3.87 9.40
N PRO A 307 17.68 -4.28 9.08
CA PRO A 307 18.26 -4.01 7.78
C PRO A 307 17.68 -4.99 6.76
N VAL A 308 17.13 -4.46 5.67
CA VAL A 308 16.67 -5.28 4.54
C VAL A 308 17.83 -6.16 4.03
N PRO A 309 17.59 -7.45 3.70
CA PRO A 309 18.59 -8.30 3.06
C PRO A 309 19.27 -7.63 1.86
N PHE A 310 20.56 -7.94 1.65
CA PHE A 310 21.40 -7.38 0.57
C PHE A 310 21.66 -5.85 0.64
N SER A 311 21.79 -5.30 1.84
CA SER A 311 22.00 -3.87 2.13
C SER A 311 23.33 -3.25 1.62
N LEU A 312 23.41 -2.92 0.31
CA LEU A 312 24.42 -2.02 -0.28
C LEU A 312 23.82 -0.79 -1.01
N VAL A 313 22.51 -0.56 -0.87
CA VAL A 313 21.77 0.57 -1.46
C VAL A 313 21.91 1.84 -0.57
N PRO A 314 21.94 3.07 -1.13
CA PRO A 314 22.00 4.33 -0.37
C PRO A 314 20.77 4.60 0.53
N PRO A 315 20.85 5.56 1.49
CA PRO A 315 19.81 5.74 2.51
C PRO A 315 18.41 6.17 2.03
N SER A 316 18.30 6.84 0.88
CA SER A 316 17.03 7.35 0.34
C SER A 316 15.97 6.26 0.16
N ASP A 317 16.41 5.10 -0.30
CA ASP A 317 15.51 4.05 -0.81
C ASP A 317 15.10 3.06 0.31
N LYS A 318 15.62 3.25 1.53
CA LYS A 318 15.45 2.35 2.68
C LYS A 318 14.12 2.54 3.43
N LEU A 319 13.32 3.52 3.03
CA LEU A 319 12.19 4.03 3.82
C LEU A 319 10.82 3.42 3.48
N SER A 320 10.73 2.37 2.64
CA SER A 320 9.45 1.94 2.05
C SER A 320 8.95 0.53 2.41
N VAL A 321 9.76 -0.34 3.03
CA VAL A 321 9.41 -1.78 3.17
C VAL A 321 9.06 -2.19 4.62
N LEU A 322 9.43 -1.39 5.63
CA LEU A 322 9.27 -1.74 7.05
C LEU A 322 8.50 -0.69 7.87
N ARG A 323 7.75 0.21 7.22
CA ARG A 323 7.06 1.34 7.88
C ARG A 323 5.96 0.96 8.89
N GLY A 324 5.60 -0.32 9.02
CA GLY A 324 4.54 -0.74 9.93
C GLY A 324 4.95 -0.92 11.40
N LEU A 325 6.26 -1.00 11.73
CA LEU A 325 6.68 -1.73 12.93
C LEU A 325 7.72 -1.07 13.87
N SER A 326 8.32 0.06 13.52
CA SER A 326 8.94 0.95 14.53
C SER A 326 9.20 2.35 14.00
N ASN A 327 8.59 3.36 14.65
CA ASN A 327 8.88 4.77 14.35
C ASN A 327 8.65 5.75 15.53
N TYR A 328 8.84 5.31 16.78
CA TYR A 328 9.09 6.20 17.93
C TYR A 328 10.00 5.50 18.96
N SER A 329 11.30 5.84 18.96
CA SER A 329 12.27 5.44 19.99
C SER A 329 13.19 6.60 20.37
N SER A 330 12.59 7.78 20.59
CA SER A 330 13.26 9.00 21.05
C SER A 330 12.33 9.97 21.82
N SER A 331 11.40 9.45 22.62
CA SER A 331 10.66 10.20 23.65
C SER A 331 10.09 9.24 24.69
N GLU A 332 10.22 9.56 25.99
CA GLU A 332 9.66 8.77 27.11
C GLU A 332 8.16 9.05 27.34
N THR A 333 7.50 9.65 26.35
CA THR A 333 6.06 9.92 26.31
C THR A 333 5.55 9.58 24.90
N GLY A 334 4.35 8.98 24.84
CA GLY A 334 3.91 8.21 23.68
C GLY A 334 3.23 9.02 22.57
N GLY A 335 3.38 8.52 21.34
CA GLY A 335 2.54 8.80 20.18
C GLY A 335 2.18 7.46 19.54
N SER A 336 0.91 7.25 19.22
CA SER A 336 0.39 5.93 18.83
C SER A 336 0.63 5.58 17.37
N GLU A 337 1.28 4.45 17.11
CA GLU A 337 0.85 3.45 16.12
C GLU A 337 1.65 2.15 16.34
N ASN A 338 0.95 1.01 16.43
CA ASN A 338 1.48 -0.34 16.62
C ASN A 338 2.42 -0.57 17.84
N ASN A 339 1.94 -0.25 19.04
CA ASN A 339 2.44 -0.91 20.25
C ASN A 339 2.11 -2.41 20.17
N LEU A 340 3.12 -3.28 20.21
CA LEU A 340 2.94 -4.73 20.20
C LEU A 340 3.15 -5.27 21.61
N ALA A 341 2.26 -6.15 22.06
CA ALA A 341 2.34 -6.82 23.35
C ALA A 341 2.38 -8.34 23.18
N PHE A 342 2.97 -9.03 24.15
CA PHE A 342 2.98 -10.49 24.21
C PHE A 342 2.34 -10.99 25.50
N LYS A 343 1.72 -12.17 25.43
CA LYS A 343 1.17 -12.87 26.59
C LYS A 343 1.54 -14.35 26.57
N CYS A 344 1.89 -14.86 27.76
CA CYS A 344 2.24 -16.26 27.97
C CYS A 344 1.10 -16.93 28.76
N THR A 345 0.08 -17.40 28.05
CA THR A 345 -1.01 -18.17 28.68
C THR A 345 -0.51 -19.56 29.07
N ARG A 346 -1.20 -20.30 29.96
CA ARG A 346 -0.82 -21.68 30.34
C ARG A 346 -0.63 -22.65 29.15
N LYS A 347 -1.22 -22.35 27.98
CA LYS A 347 -1.25 -23.23 26.80
C LYS A 347 -0.60 -22.63 25.54
N ARG A 348 -0.31 -21.32 25.49
CA ARG A 348 0.22 -20.62 24.29
C ARG A 348 1.03 -19.36 24.64
N PHE A 349 2.12 -19.15 23.91
CA PHE A 349 2.74 -17.83 23.71
C PHE A 349 2.07 -17.13 22.52
N ILE A 350 1.70 -15.86 22.69
CA ILE A 350 0.98 -15.05 21.70
C ILE A 350 1.61 -13.65 21.65
N ILE A 351 1.77 -13.07 20.47
CA ILE A 351 2.05 -11.65 20.26
C ILE A 351 0.85 -11.05 19.51
N GLU A 352 0.40 -9.87 19.94
CA GLU A 352 -0.78 -9.17 19.41
C GLU A 352 -0.63 -7.64 19.56
N THR A 353 -1.50 -6.87 18.93
CA THR A 353 -1.44 -5.40 18.96
C THR A 353 -2.12 -4.83 20.20
N LEU A 354 -1.39 -4.03 20.98
CA LEU A 354 -1.85 -3.39 22.20
C LEU A 354 -2.67 -2.15 21.88
N HIS A 355 -3.98 -2.22 22.16
CA HIS A 355 -4.91 -1.11 21.96
C HIS A 355 -5.06 -0.33 23.27
N LEU A 356 -5.07 1.00 23.20
CA LEU A 356 -5.36 1.89 24.33
C LEU A 356 -6.84 2.26 24.32
N ASP A 357 -7.64 1.59 25.16
CA ASP A 357 -9.03 1.97 25.41
C ASP A 357 -9.06 3.24 26.28
N ILE A 358 -9.01 4.41 25.63
CA ILE A 358 -9.26 5.71 26.28
C ILE A 358 -10.77 5.82 26.53
N GLU A 359 -11.15 6.16 27.77
CA GLU A 359 -12.38 5.65 28.39
C GLU A 359 -13.73 6.09 27.79
N GLY A 360 -14.63 5.11 27.62
CA GLY A 360 -16.01 5.18 28.14
C GLY A 360 -17.01 6.16 27.51
N GLY A 361 -17.53 5.85 26.30
CA GLY A 361 -18.45 6.74 25.57
C GLY A 361 -19.92 6.31 25.39
N VAL A 362 -20.27 5.01 25.35
CA VAL A 362 -21.67 4.55 25.19
C VAL A 362 -21.94 3.23 25.93
N SER A 363 -22.61 3.31 27.08
CA SER A 363 -23.02 2.13 27.86
C SER A 363 -24.41 2.30 28.50
N GLU A 364 -25.50 2.23 27.71
CA GLU A 364 -26.82 1.99 28.33
C GLU A 364 -27.87 1.23 27.50
N ARG A 365 -28.00 -0.07 27.81
CA ARG A 365 -29.26 -0.82 27.96
C ARG A 365 -28.96 -2.07 28.80
N ARG A 366 -29.58 -2.39 29.95
CA ARG A 366 -30.42 -1.72 30.99
C ARG A 366 -30.06 -2.50 32.30
N THR A 367 -30.30 -2.11 33.55
CA THR A 367 -31.45 -1.47 34.21
C THR A 367 -31.05 -0.84 35.57
N THR A 368 -31.78 0.18 36.02
CA THR A 368 -31.83 0.73 37.41
C THR A 368 -32.22 -0.32 38.47
N VAL A 369 -32.02 -0.20 39.80
CA VAL A 369 -31.68 0.90 40.77
C VAL A 369 -30.77 0.27 41.91
N PRO A 370 -30.58 0.70 43.20
CA PRO A 370 -31.18 1.78 44.03
C PRO A 370 -30.27 2.61 45.03
N THR A 371 -30.44 3.95 45.02
CA THR A 371 -30.55 4.87 46.21
C THR A 371 -29.42 5.11 47.26
N VAL A 372 -29.43 6.35 47.80
CA VAL A 372 -28.77 6.89 49.04
C VAL A 372 -27.24 7.15 48.94
N GLY A 373 -26.65 8.25 49.44
CA GLY A 373 -27.18 9.53 49.99
C GLY A 373 -26.15 10.28 50.88
N ASP A 374 -26.15 11.63 50.85
CA ASP A 374 -25.34 12.61 51.65
C ASP A 374 -23.78 12.50 51.61
N GLY A 375 -22.96 13.54 51.89
CA GLY A 375 -23.24 14.98 52.02
C GLY A 375 -22.13 15.84 52.71
N THR A 376 -21.60 16.88 52.04
CA THR A 376 -20.71 17.99 52.58
C THR A 376 -19.28 17.61 53.04
N ILE A 377 -18.25 18.49 53.23
CA ILE A 377 -18.09 19.80 53.94
C ILE A 377 -16.85 20.64 53.43
N SER A 378 -16.91 21.98 53.55
CA SER A 378 -15.83 23.06 53.49
C SER A 378 -14.97 23.24 52.22
N LYS A 379 -14.77 24.44 51.59
CA LYS A 379 -14.44 25.84 52.02
C LYS A 379 -12.96 26.07 52.39
N LEU A 380 -12.27 27.22 52.20
CA LEU A 380 -12.36 28.52 51.44
C LEU A 380 -10.98 29.25 51.66
N PRO A 381 -10.62 30.45 51.10
CA PRO A 381 -11.30 31.37 50.16
C PRO A 381 -10.64 31.30 48.74
N SER A 382 -10.13 32.29 47.98
CA SER A 382 -9.97 33.78 47.96
C SER A 382 -9.36 34.15 46.58
N ASP A 383 -9.47 35.32 45.93
CA ASP A 383 -10.23 36.59 46.04
C ASP A 383 -9.97 37.40 44.72
N SER A 384 -10.52 38.57 44.34
CA SER A 384 -11.47 39.58 44.89
C SER A 384 -12.04 40.46 43.74
N ALA A 385 -12.99 41.35 44.04
CA ALA A 385 -13.43 42.53 43.24
C ALA A 385 -14.14 42.30 41.87
N LEU A 386 -15.13 43.08 41.42
CA LEU A 386 -15.80 44.28 41.97
C LEU A 386 -17.23 44.43 41.37
N ALA A 387 -18.10 45.22 42.03
CA ALA A 387 -19.42 45.72 41.59
C ALA A 387 -20.58 44.70 41.40
N SER A 388 -21.88 45.01 41.63
CA SER A 388 -22.51 45.99 42.54
C SER A 388 -24.06 45.85 42.55
N VAL A 389 -24.64 45.76 43.75
CA VAL A 389 -25.89 46.46 44.20
C VAL A 389 -27.27 45.89 43.73
N PRO A 390 -28.32 45.85 44.62
CA PRO A 390 -29.00 44.56 44.92
C PRO A 390 -30.54 44.63 45.18
N ILE A 391 -31.10 43.59 45.86
CA ILE A 391 -32.45 43.49 46.51
C ILE A 391 -33.57 43.19 45.47
N VAL A 392 -34.54 42.26 45.66
CA VAL A 392 -35.63 42.18 46.66
C VAL A 392 -36.06 40.73 47.02
N THR A 393 -36.33 40.53 48.31
CA THR A 393 -36.94 39.45 49.12
C THR A 393 -37.71 38.24 48.50
N GLU A 394 -37.44 37.07 49.10
CA GLU A 394 -38.36 36.11 49.79
C GLU A 394 -39.84 35.94 49.35
N GLY A 395 -40.33 34.68 49.31
CA GLY A 395 -41.74 34.36 49.05
C GLY A 395 -42.10 32.86 49.24
N ASN A 396 -42.22 32.43 50.49
CA ASN A 396 -42.24 31.02 50.93
C ASN A 396 -43.57 30.24 50.69
N LEU A 397 -43.52 28.91 50.88
CA LEU A 397 -44.63 27.97 51.22
C LEU A 397 -45.56 27.32 50.14
N ALA A 398 -45.17 26.09 49.75
CA ALA A 398 -45.90 24.83 50.06
C ALA A 398 -47.29 24.52 49.40
N PRO A 399 -47.92 23.32 49.58
CA PRO A 399 -48.47 22.58 48.43
C PRO A 399 -49.93 22.11 48.55
N SER A 400 -50.45 21.45 47.50
CA SER A 400 -51.65 20.60 47.60
C SER A 400 -51.63 19.43 46.61
N GLU A 401 -52.05 18.25 47.08
CA GLU A 401 -52.34 17.08 46.25
C GLU A 401 -53.78 17.17 45.70
N ASN A 402 -54.09 16.54 44.55
CA ASN A 402 -55.07 15.44 44.52
C ASN A 402 -55.29 14.72 43.16
N THR A 403 -55.10 13.40 43.20
CA THR A 403 -55.97 12.30 42.70
C THR A 403 -56.80 12.36 41.37
N ILE A 404 -56.48 11.38 40.50
CA ILE A 404 -57.41 10.32 39.97
C ILE A 404 -58.35 10.57 38.74
N SER A 405 -58.33 9.55 37.84
CA SER A 405 -59.42 9.04 36.97
C SER A 405 -59.43 9.31 35.44
N LYS A 406 -58.83 8.35 34.71
CA LYS A 406 -59.44 7.54 33.62
C LYS A 406 -60.74 8.03 32.94
N LYS A 407 -60.74 8.02 31.59
CA LYS A 407 -61.91 7.60 30.79
C LYS A 407 -61.48 6.83 29.52
N LYS A 408 -62.33 5.89 29.07
CA LYS A 408 -62.15 5.04 27.88
C LYS A 408 -63.18 5.43 26.82
N THR A 409 -62.86 5.25 25.53
CA THR A 409 -63.85 5.03 24.46
C THR A 409 -63.37 3.93 23.50
N LYS A 410 -64.28 3.12 22.96
CA LYS A 410 -64.03 2.07 21.95
C LYS A 410 -64.79 2.38 20.65
N LYS A 411 -64.27 1.95 19.49
CA LYS A 411 -65.02 1.36 18.34
C LYS A 411 -64.05 1.00 17.18
N LYS A 412 -64.35 0.12 16.21
CA LYS A 412 -64.96 -1.23 16.26
C LYS A 412 -64.74 -1.96 14.91
N ILE A 413 -63.96 -3.05 14.92
CA ILE A 413 -64.13 -4.34 14.20
C ILE A 413 -64.81 -4.34 12.81
N LEU A 414 -64.13 -4.86 11.77
CA LEU A 414 -64.56 -6.11 11.12
C LEU A 414 -63.42 -6.88 10.41
N TYR A 415 -63.69 -8.13 10.08
CA TYR A 415 -62.78 -9.21 9.62
C TYR A 415 -63.61 -10.17 8.75
N ASN A 416 -63.02 -10.91 7.81
CA ASN A 416 -63.57 -12.14 7.20
C ASN A 416 -62.59 -12.73 6.15
N GLN A 417 -62.64 -14.00 5.74
CA GLN A 417 -62.79 -15.28 6.47
C GLN A 417 -62.44 -16.44 5.51
N THR A 418 -62.00 -17.59 6.03
CA THR A 418 -61.53 -18.76 5.23
C THR A 418 -62.53 -19.92 5.23
N PRO A 419 -62.51 -20.79 4.20
CA PRO A 419 -62.77 -22.23 4.39
C PRO A 419 -61.73 -23.15 3.71
N MET A 420 -61.89 -24.47 3.83
CA MET A 420 -60.86 -25.51 3.60
C MET A 420 -61.18 -26.55 2.50
N PHE A 421 -60.13 -27.34 2.17
CA PHE A 421 -60.09 -28.76 1.73
C PHE A 421 -59.90 -29.15 0.24
N ARG A 422 -58.80 -29.91 0.01
CA ARG A 422 -58.64 -31.22 -0.72
C ARG A 422 -59.26 -31.38 -2.14
N THR A 423 -58.62 -31.99 -3.16
CA THR A 423 -57.44 -32.91 -3.23
C THR A 423 -56.79 -32.92 -4.65
N LEU A 424 -55.49 -33.25 -4.75
CA LEU A 424 -54.69 -33.74 -5.92
C LEU A 424 -55.17 -33.50 -7.38
N ALA A 425 -54.34 -32.82 -8.19
CA ALA A 425 -53.83 -33.34 -9.48
C ALA A 425 -52.65 -32.50 -10.04
N THR A 426 -51.80 -33.16 -10.84
CA THR A 426 -50.52 -32.69 -11.41
C THR A 426 -50.59 -31.63 -12.52
N ARG A 427 -49.72 -30.60 -12.44
CA ARG A 427 -48.81 -30.17 -13.53
C ARG A 427 -47.79 -29.12 -13.05
N SER A 428 -46.64 -29.05 -13.71
CA SER A 428 -45.47 -28.24 -13.30
C SER A 428 -45.47 -26.81 -13.88
N PRO A 429 -45.10 -25.78 -13.08
CA PRO A 429 -44.92 -24.42 -13.58
C PRO A 429 -43.51 -24.19 -14.17
N ARG A 430 -43.42 -23.37 -15.22
CA ARG A 430 -42.16 -22.70 -15.57
C ARG A 430 -41.91 -21.59 -14.55
N VAL A 431 -40.68 -21.48 -14.04
CA VAL A 431 -40.25 -20.36 -13.18
C VAL A 431 -39.26 -19.50 -13.96
N GLN A 432 -39.52 -18.19 -14.02
CA GLN A 432 -38.57 -17.21 -14.58
C GLN A 432 -37.44 -16.96 -13.57
N PRO A 433 -36.18 -16.80 -14.01
CA PRO A 433 -35.10 -16.45 -13.09
C PRO A 433 -35.24 -15.00 -12.63
N LEU A 434 -35.47 -14.78 -11.33
CA LEU A 434 -35.20 -13.47 -10.72
C LEU A 434 -33.70 -13.22 -10.73
N PHE A 435 -33.27 -12.15 -11.41
CA PHE A 435 -31.92 -11.61 -11.26
C PHE A 435 -31.78 -11.00 -9.87
N LEU A 436 -31.14 -11.71 -8.93
CA LEU A 436 -30.65 -11.09 -7.71
C LEU A 436 -29.47 -10.19 -8.07
N SER A 437 -29.64 -8.89 -7.88
CA SER A 437 -28.55 -7.93 -7.96
C SER A 437 -27.49 -8.27 -6.91
N ARG A 438 -26.24 -8.51 -7.35
CA ARG A 438 -25.09 -8.47 -6.44
C ARG A 438 -24.88 -7.02 -6.03
N SER A 439 -25.38 -6.64 -4.85
CA SER A 439 -24.96 -5.39 -4.23
C SER A 439 -23.47 -5.48 -3.94
N ILE A 440 -22.67 -4.72 -4.66
CA ILE A 440 -21.30 -4.41 -4.22
C ILE A 440 -21.45 -3.69 -2.87
N MET A 441 -20.78 -4.18 -1.84
CA MET A 441 -20.69 -3.43 -0.58
C MET A 441 -19.74 -2.26 -0.82
N SER A 442 -20.32 -1.08 -0.98
CA SER A 442 -19.57 0.17 -1.02
C SER A 442 -18.79 0.32 0.28
N PHE A 443 -17.45 0.21 0.21
CA PHE A 443 -16.59 0.70 1.27
C PHE A 443 -16.71 2.23 1.32
N SER A 444 -17.64 2.73 2.14
CA SER A 444 -17.65 4.13 2.55
C SER A 444 -16.38 4.38 3.36
N SER A 445 -15.38 5.02 2.75
CA SER A 445 -14.26 5.59 3.49
C SER A 445 -14.80 6.51 4.60
N PRO A 446 -14.22 6.51 5.81
CA PRO A 446 -14.68 7.37 6.90
C PRO A 446 -14.59 8.86 6.54
N ASN A 447 -13.68 9.23 5.64
CA ASN A 447 -13.51 10.60 5.14
C ASN A 447 -13.78 10.67 3.63
N GLU A 448 -14.94 11.19 3.26
CA GLU A 448 -15.24 11.54 1.87
C GLU A 448 -14.29 12.63 1.36
N VAL A 449 -13.64 12.40 0.21
CA VAL A 449 -12.70 13.35 -0.39
C VAL A 449 -13.39 14.22 -1.43
N VAL A 450 -13.26 15.53 -1.25
CA VAL A 450 -13.81 16.54 -2.17
C VAL A 450 -12.72 17.50 -2.66
N VAL A 451 -12.85 17.95 -3.90
CA VAL A 451 -12.04 19.01 -4.49
C VAL A 451 -12.76 20.34 -4.30
N VAL A 452 -12.11 21.31 -3.67
CA VAL A 452 -12.65 22.67 -3.43
C VAL A 452 -12.05 23.73 -4.36
N ALA A 453 -10.89 23.43 -4.97
CA ALA A 453 -10.23 24.28 -5.95
C ALA A 453 -9.61 23.43 -7.06
N ALA A 454 -9.65 23.90 -8.31
CA ALA A 454 -9.01 23.23 -9.44
C ALA A 454 -8.60 24.28 -10.49
N SER A 455 -7.31 24.36 -10.79
CA SER A 455 -6.72 25.39 -11.66
C SER A 455 -5.51 24.89 -12.42
N ARG A 456 -5.10 25.61 -13.47
CA ARG A 456 -3.88 25.37 -14.23
C ARG A 456 -3.32 26.65 -14.83
N THR A 457 -2.03 26.66 -15.14
CA THR A 457 -1.50 27.64 -16.09
C THR A 457 -2.05 27.33 -17.51
N PRO A 458 -1.94 28.29 -18.44
CA PRO A 458 -1.82 27.94 -19.85
C PRO A 458 -0.70 26.93 -20.08
N VAL A 459 -0.78 26.21 -21.19
CA VAL A 459 0.29 25.33 -21.68
C VAL A 459 1.09 26.07 -22.75
N GLY A 460 2.39 26.25 -22.48
CA GLY A 460 3.33 26.87 -23.40
C GLY A 460 3.98 25.84 -24.32
N SER A 461 4.26 26.22 -25.57
CA SER A 461 4.99 25.39 -26.53
C SER A 461 6.46 25.25 -26.13
N PHE A 462 7.13 24.18 -26.58
CA PHE A 462 8.56 23.98 -26.35
C PHE A 462 9.38 25.18 -26.84
N ASN A 463 10.17 25.77 -25.95
CA ASN A 463 10.90 27.01 -26.20
C ASN A 463 10.01 28.19 -26.67
N GLY A 464 8.71 28.15 -26.38
CA GLY A 464 7.70 29.17 -26.71
C GLY A 464 7.59 30.24 -25.62
N SER A 465 6.34 30.51 -25.21
CA SER A 465 5.96 31.57 -24.27
C SER A 465 6.50 31.35 -22.84
N LEU A 466 6.26 30.18 -22.23
CA LEU A 466 6.51 29.94 -20.80
C LEU A 466 7.95 29.55 -20.43
N LYS A 467 8.84 29.35 -21.41
CA LYS A 467 10.23 28.87 -21.21
C LYS A 467 11.08 29.64 -20.20
N ALA A 468 10.71 30.88 -19.88
CA ALA A 468 11.41 31.72 -18.91
C ALA A 468 11.20 31.28 -17.45
N LEU A 469 10.30 30.32 -17.21
CA LEU A 469 9.88 29.87 -15.88
C LEU A 469 10.20 28.38 -15.64
N THR A 470 10.72 28.09 -14.45
CA THR A 470 10.95 26.71 -13.98
C THR A 470 9.62 26.02 -13.65
N ALA A 471 9.60 24.68 -13.59
CA ALA A 471 8.39 23.94 -13.27
C ALA A 471 7.76 24.37 -11.91
N PRO A 472 8.55 24.61 -10.82
CA PRO A 472 8.03 25.19 -9.59
C PRO A 472 7.41 26.57 -9.76
N GLN A 473 7.95 27.46 -10.60
CA GLN A 473 7.36 28.79 -10.82
C GLN A 473 5.97 28.68 -11.47
N LEU A 474 5.78 27.76 -12.42
CA LEU A 474 4.47 27.45 -12.99
C LEU A 474 3.53 26.83 -11.93
N GLY A 475 4.03 25.91 -11.11
CA GLY A 475 3.28 25.29 -10.00
C GLY A 475 2.81 26.31 -8.96
N ILE A 476 3.64 27.30 -8.62
CA ILE A 476 3.30 28.43 -7.75
C ILE A 476 2.14 29.24 -8.33
N THR A 477 2.18 29.56 -9.63
CA THR A 477 1.12 30.35 -10.28
C THR A 477 -0.22 29.62 -10.27
N ALA A 478 -0.24 28.32 -10.61
CA ALA A 478 -1.46 27.51 -10.50
C ALA A 478 -1.98 27.46 -9.06
N LEU A 479 -1.11 27.17 -8.08
CA LEU A 479 -1.54 27.05 -6.67
C LEU A 479 -2.05 28.37 -6.07
N LYS A 480 -1.44 29.52 -6.39
CA LYS A 480 -1.96 30.83 -5.95
C LYS A 480 -3.37 31.08 -6.47
N HIS A 481 -3.61 30.83 -7.76
CA HIS A 481 -4.94 30.96 -8.33
C HIS A 481 -5.96 30.01 -7.68
N ALA A 482 -5.58 28.77 -7.34
CA ALA A 482 -6.43 27.84 -6.59
C ALA A 482 -6.80 28.36 -5.18
N LEU A 483 -5.86 28.98 -4.47
CA LEU A 483 -6.08 29.58 -3.15
C LEU A 483 -7.00 30.81 -3.25
N GLU A 484 -6.71 31.73 -4.17
CA GLU A 484 -7.43 32.99 -4.38
C GLU A 484 -8.89 32.75 -4.80
N THR A 485 -9.14 31.79 -5.69
CA THR A 485 -10.49 31.45 -6.19
C THR A 485 -11.34 30.73 -5.15
N SER A 486 -10.77 29.79 -4.40
CA SER A 486 -11.49 28.98 -3.41
C SER A 486 -11.62 29.61 -2.02
N LYS A 487 -10.73 30.55 -1.69
CA LYS A 487 -10.62 31.19 -0.36
C LYS A 487 -10.33 30.19 0.77
N VAL A 488 -9.70 29.05 0.46
CA VAL A 488 -9.15 28.12 1.46
C VAL A 488 -8.11 28.87 2.29
N PRO A 489 -8.24 28.94 3.64
CA PRO A 489 -7.24 29.61 4.47
C PRO A 489 -5.92 28.84 4.41
N VAL A 490 -4.87 29.51 3.96
CA VAL A 490 -3.53 28.95 3.70
C VAL A 490 -2.97 28.19 4.92
N GLU A 491 -3.28 28.69 6.11
CA GLU A 491 -2.90 28.13 7.40
C GLU A 491 -3.50 26.75 7.70
N THR A 492 -4.50 26.30 6.93
CA THR A 492 -5.14 24.99 7.09
C THR A 492 -4.50 23.89 6.24
N ILE A 493 -3.63 24.23 5.27
CA ILE A 493 -3.03 23.26 4.35
C ILE A 493 -1.85 22.53 5.02
N GLU A 494 -1.99 21.22 5.17
CA GLU A 494 -1.08 20.38 5.95
C GLU A 494 0.03 19.74 5.11
N GLU A 495 -0.27 19.41 3.85
CA GLU A 495 0.60 18.62 2.97
C GLU A 495 0.41 19.01 1.48
N ILE A 496 1.45 18.85 0.66
CA ILE A 496 1.39 18.97 -0.81
C ILE A 496 2.00 17.76 -1.52
N TYR A 497 1.29 17.25 -2.53
CA TYR A 497 1.77 16.27 -3.50
C TYR A 497 1.82 16.89 -4.89
N PHE A 498 3.01 16.97 -5.51
CA PHE A 498 3.15 17.55 -6.86
C PHE A 498 3.94 16.63 -7.79
N GLY A 499 3.33 16.30 -8.94
CA GLY A 499 3.97 15.53 -10.01
C GLY A 499 4.98 16.34 -10.82
N ASN A 500 6.19 15.83 -11.03
CA ASN A 500 7.22 16.43 -11.89
C ASN A 500 8.18 15.32 -12.34
N VAL A 501 8.30 15.10 -13.65
CA VAL A 501 9.06 13.97 -14.22
C VAL A 501 10.52 14.35 -14.37
N ILE A 502 10.80 15.49 -15.00
CA ILE A 502 12.15 15.94 -15.29
C ILE A 502 12.61 16.84 -14.14
N GLN A 503 13.13 16.21 -13.09
CA GLN A 503 13.58 16.88 -11.87
C GLN A 503 15.05 17.36 -11.96
N ALA A 504 15.79 16.94 -12.99
CA ALA A 504 17.16 17.35 -13.21
C ALA A 504 17.27 18.87 -13.40
N GLY A 505 18.13 19.53 -12.62
CA GLY A 505 18.32 20.98 -12.68
C GLY A 505 17.25 21.83 -11.96
N VAL A 506 16.13 21.24 -11.53
CA VAL A 506 15.00 21.97 -10.89
C VAL A 506 15.30 22.45 -9.46
N GLY A 507 16.40 21.98 -8.87
CA GLY A 507 16.79 22.28 -7.48
C GLY A 507 16.19 21.31 -6.47
N GLN A 508 16.45 21.53 -5.18
CA GLN A 508 16.01 20.64 -4.12
C GLN A 508 14.48 20.68 -3.93
N SER A 509 13.87 19.51 -3.69
CA SER A 509 12.46 19.31 -3.34
C SER A 509 11.46 20.19 -4.13
N PRO A 510 11.26 19.94 -5.44
CA PRO A 510 10.43 20.79 -6.30
C PRO A 510 9.01 21.09 -5.75
N ALA A 511 8.31 20.10 -5.19
CA ALA A 511 7.00 20.33 -4.55
C ALA A 511 7.05 21.28 -3.34
N ARG A 512 8.16 21.31 -2.59
CA ARG A 512 8.37 22.21 -1.45
C ARG A 512 8.64 23.64 -1.92
N GLN A 513 9.32 23.82 -3.06
CA GLN A 513 9.45 25.12 -3.72
C GLN A 513 8.06 25.67 -4.11
N VAL A 514 7.15 24.81 -4.59
CA VAL A 514 5.75 25.19 -4.86
C VAL A 514 5.03 25.62 -3.60
N ALA A 515 5.09 24.85 -2.52
CA ALA A 515 4.46 25.21 -1.24
C ALA A 515 4.89 26.59 -0.74
N LEU A 516 6.20 26.79 -0.56
CA LEU A 516 6.74 28.02 0.01
C LEU A 516 6.58 29.22 -0.93
N GLY A 517 6.76 29.03 -2.24
CA GLY A 517 6.56 30.10 -3.23
C GLY A 517 5.10 30.51 -3.41
N ALA A 518 4.15 29.60 -3.14
CA ALA A 518 2.72 29.89 -3.05
C ALA A 518 2.33 30.61 -1.74
N GLY A 519 3.19 30.58 -0.72
CA GLY A 519 2.96 31.19 0.59
C GLY A 519 2.42 30.24 1.67
N LEU A 520 2.47 28.91 1.43
CA LEU A 520 2.11 27.91 2.45
C LEU A 520 3.11 27.95 3.62
N LYS A 521 2.69 27.43 4.78
CA LYS A 521 3.49 27.46 6.02
C LYS A 521 4.82 26.70 5.87
N ASP A 522 5.81 27.14 6.66
CA ASP A 522 7.03 26.37 6.86
C ASP A 522 6.78 24.98 7.46
N SER A 523 5.62 24.75 8.10
CA SER A 523 5.20 23.44 8.62
C SER A 523 4.46 22.54 7.62
N THR A 524 4.12 23.01 6.42
CA THR A 524 3.38 22.23 5.41
C THR A 524 4.32 21.25 4.71
N ASP A 525 4.12 19.93 4.89
CA ASP A 525 5.01 18.92 4.29
C ASP A 525 4.82 18.80 2.77
N ALA A 526 5.82 18.30 2.04
CA ALA A 526 5.85 18.38 0.58
C ALA A 526 6.59 17.21 -0.11
N THR A 527 5.83 16.38 -0.84
CA THR A 527 6.37 15.26 -1.62
C THR A 527 6.29 15.53 -3.13
N THR A 528 7.42 15.32 -3.83
CA THR A 528 7.47 15.38 -5.31
C THR A 528 7.29 13.98 -5.88
N ILE A 529 6.34 13.79 -6.80
CA ILE A 529 5.93 12.49 -7.34
C ILE A 529 6.43 12.32 -8.77
N ASN A 530 6.94 11.12 -9.10
CA ASN A 530 7.21 10.73 -10.47
C ASN A 530 6.55 9.36 -10.79
N LYS A 531 5.61 9.37 -11.73
CA LYS A 531 5.02 8.22 -12.42
C LYS A 531 4.94 8.54 -13.93
N VAL A 532 6.00 9.14 -14.46
CA VAL A 532 6.10 9.75 -15.80
C VAL A 532 4.86 10.61 -16.10
N CYS A 533 4.20 10.49 -17.26
CA CYS A 533 3.01 11.26 -17.64
C CYS A 533 1.86 11.21 -16.60
N ALA A 534 1.74 10.13 -15.82
CA ALA A 534 0.69 9.97 -14.83
C ALA A 534 0.96 10.68 -13.49
N SER A 535 2.11 11.36 -13.32
CA SER A 535 2.55 11.93 -12.03
C SER A 535 1.51 12.83 -11.37
N GLY A 536 0.93 13.78 -12.11
CA GLY A 536 -0.09 14.69 -11.58
C GLY A 536 -1.38 13.99 -11.16
N MET A 537 -1.78 12.91 -11.83
CA MET A 537 -2.94 12.11 -11.39
C MET A 537 -2.58 11.30 -10.15
N LYS A 538 -1.38 10.71 -10.11
CA LYS A 538 -0.92 9.92 -8.96
C LYS A 538 -0.77 10.77 -7.70
N ALA A 539 -0.40 12.04 -7.83
CA ALA A 539 -0.42 13.02 -6.74
C ALA A 539 -1.83 13.23 -6.17
N ILE A 540 -2.85 13.39 -7.02
CA ILE A 540 -4.27 13.48 -6.61
C ILE A 540 -4.72 12.19 -5.90
N MET A 541 -4.31 11.03 -6.39
CA MET A 541 -4.61 9.73 -5.76
C MET A 541 -3.98 9.61 -4.37
N LEU A 542 -2.70 9.98 -4.21
CA LEU A 542 -2.00 9.93 -2.92
C LEU A 542 -2.57 10.93 -1.90
N ALA A 543 -2.86 12.16 -2.32
CA ALA A 543 -3.56 13.14 -1.49
C ALA A 543 -4.95 12.64 -1.05
N SER A 544 -5.69 11.99 -1.96
CA SER A 544 -6.97 11.35 -1.63
C SER A 544 -6.80 10.24 -0.60
N GLN A 545 -5.76 9.41 -0.70
CA GLN A 545 -5.47 8.36 0.27
C GLN A 545 -5.11 8.94 1.66
N SER A 546 -4.30 10.01 1.71
CA SER A 546 -3.94 10.72 2.95
C SER A 546 -5.19 11.22 3.70
N ILE A 547 -6.18 11.75 2.96
CA ILE A 547 -7.47 12.21 3.52
C ILE A 547 -8.40 11.04 3.89
N GLN A 548 -8.55 10.02 3.03
CA GLN A 548 -9.39 8.85 3.28
C GLN A 548 -9.01 8.07 4.54
N LEU A 549 -7.71 8.05 4.89
CA LEU A 549 -7.17 7.44 6.10
C LEU A 549 -7.24 8.37 7.32
N GLY A 550 -7.52 9.66 7.13
CA GLY A 550 -7.60 10.65 8.21
C GLY A 550 -6.26 11.21 8.68
N HIS A 551 -5.16 10.92 7.99
CA HIS A 551 -3.83 11.47 8.32
C HIS A 551 -3.76 13.00 8.11
N LYS A 552 -4.60 13.51 7.20
CA LYS A 552 -4.75 14.91 6.82
C LYS A 552 -6.22 15.23 6.56
N SER A 553 -6.61 16.48 6.74
CA SER A 553 -7.93 17.03 6.38
C SER A 553 -7.89 17.98 5.19
N VAL A 554 -6.76 18.65 4.94
CA VAL A 554 -6.57 19.55 3.77
C VAL A 554 -5.21 19.29 3.11
N VAL A 555 -5.24 18.87 1.84
CA VAL A 555 -4.04 18.49 1.07
C VAL A 555 -4.09 19.12 -0.31
N VAL A 556 -2.97 19.72 -0.74
CA VAL A 556 -2.81 20.20 -2.12
C VAL A 556 -2.30 19.06 -3.00
N ALA A 557 -2.91 18.88 -4.16
CA ALA A 557 -2.48 17.90 -5.15
C ALA A 557 -2.31 18.56 -6.52
N GLY A 558 -1.27 18.20 -7.26
CA GLY A 558 -1.05 18.80 -8.57
C GLY A 558 0.09 18.19 -9.36
N GLY A 559 0.53 18.92 -10.37
CA GLY A 559 1.67 18.55 -11.19
C GLY A 559 2.17 19.71 -12.04
N MET A 560 3.42 19.63 -12.48
CA MET A 560 4.17 20.67 -13.17
C MET A 560 5.24 20.05 -14.06
N GLU A 561 5.52 20.68 -15.20
CA GLU A 561 6.69 20.39 -16.02
C GLU A 561 7.17 21.69 -16.69
N SER A 562 8.46 21.81 -16.93
CA SER A 562 9.06 22.87 -17.76
C SER A 562 10.10 22.20 -18.64
N MET A 563 9.62 21.57 -19.71
CA MET A 563 10.43 20.80 -20.65
C MET A 563 11.46 21.70 -21.35
N SER A 564 11.15 22.98 -21.57
CA SER A 564 12.10 23.98 -22.09
C SER A 564 13.33 24.21 -21.18
N ASN A 565 13.25 23.86 -19.89
CA ASN A 565 14.33 24.03 -18.91
C ASN A 565 15.05 22.71 -18.55
N ALA A 566 14.71 21.60 -19.22
CA ALA A 566 15.39 20.33 -19.00
C ALA A 566 16.87 20.39 -19.45
N PRO A 567 17.83 19.95 -18.61
CA PRO A 567 19.24 20.07 -18.91
C PRO A 567 19.79 18.93 -19.78
N PHE A 568 20.92 19.18 -20.43
CA PHE A 568 21.78 18.10 -20.92
C PHE A 568 22.60 17.51 -19.77
N LEU A 569 22.54 16.20 -19.60
CA LEU A 569 23.22 15.42 -18.58
C LEU A 569 24.62 15.00 -19.04
N VAL A 570 25.59 15.06 -18.13
CA VAL A 570 26.97 14.60 -18.34
C VAL A 570 27.34 13.62 -17.21
N PRO A 571 27.99 12.47 -17.49
CA PRO A 571 28.42 11.54 -16.45
C PRO A 571 29.35 12.20 -15.42
N ARG A 572 29.13 11.94 -14.13
CA ARG A 572 29.94 12.47 -13.01
C ARG A 572 31.44 12.16 -13.17
N SER A 573 31.75 10.99 -13.71
CA SER A 573 33.10 10.56 -14.09
C SER A 573 33.19 10.58 -15.62
N PRO A 574 33.70 11.65 -16.25
CA PRO A 574 34.01 11.63 -17.68
C PRO A 574 35.13 10.62 -17.96
N PRO A 575 35.24 10.09 -19.20
CA PRO A 575 36.32 9.18 -19.57
C PRO A 575 37.67 9.91 -19.48
N SER A 576 38.70 9.23 -18.96
CA SER A 576 40.03 9.80 -18.72
C SER A 576 40.77 10.24 -19.99
N TYR A 577 40.30 9.82 -21.16
CA TYR A 577 40.78 10.21 -22.49
C TYR A 577 39.67 10.02 -23.53
N GLY A 578 39.68 10.83 -24.60
CA GLY A 578 38.74 10.73 -25.71
C GLY A 578 37.50 11.63 -25.58
N HIS A 579 36.44 11.29 -26.31
CA HIS A 579 35.19 12.04 -26.34
C HIS A 579 34.14 11.44 -25.41
N PHE A 580 33.23 12.29 -24.91
CA PHE A 580 31.97 11.85 -24.29
C PHE A 580 30.79 12.51 -25.00
N GLN A 581 29.62 11.91 -24.87
CA GLN A 581 28.35 12.45 -25.37
C GLN A 581 27.48 12.86 -24.19
N SER A 582 26.91 14.07 -24.22
CA SER A 582 25.87 14.48 -23.30
C SER A 582 24.53 13.84 -23.68
N LYS A 583 23.73 13.48 -22.67
CA LYS A 583 22.36 12.95 -22.85
C LYS A 583 21.36 14.09 -22.68
N ASP A 584 20.32 14.14 -23.50
CA ASP A 584 19.17 15.02 -23.25
C ASP A 584 18.30 14.41 -22.14
N ALA A 585 18.00 15.15 -21.07
CA ALA A 585 17.15 14.66 -19.98
C ALA A 585 15.70 14.40 -20.43
N LEU A 586 15.16 15.18 -21.38
CA LEU A 586 13.81 14.96 -21.92
C LEU A 586 13.70 13.57 -22.54
N ILE A 587 14.70 13.22 -23.36
CA ILE A 587 14.77 11.93 -24.03
C ILE A 587 15.06 10.84 -23.00
N ASN A 588 16.16 10.97 -22.24
CA ASN A 588 16.66 9.90 -21.38
C ASN A 588 15.74 9.56 -20.19
N ASP A 589 15.16 10.57 -19.55
CA ASP A 589 14.40 10.41 -18.30
C ASP A 589 12.88 10.47 -18.51
N GLY A 590 12.42 11.04 -19.64
CA GLY A 590 10.99 11.23 -19.94
C GLY A 590 10.42 10.40 -21.08
N LEU A 591 11.20 10.16 -22.15
CA LEU A 591 10.66 9.71 -23.45
C LEU A 591 11.34 8.47 -24.06
N TRP A 592 12.24 7.80 -23.33
CA TRP A 592 12.92 6.58 -23.77
C TRP A 592 12.44 5.34 -23.00
N ASP A 593 12.11 4.27 -23.70
CA ASP A 593 11.80 2.98 -23.10
C ASP A 593 13.09 2.22 -22.80
N VAL A 594 13.47 2.15 -21.53
CA VAL A 594 14.72 1.51 -21.07
C VAL A 594 14.76 -0.01 -21.27
N TYR A 595 13.64 -0.66 -21.60
CA TYR A 595 13.52 -2.11 -21.74
C TYR A 595 13.61 -2.57 -23.20
N ASN A 596 13.11 -1.74 -24.13
CA ASN A 596 13.11 -2.00 -25.56
C ASN A 596 14.15 -1.14 -26.32
N ASP A 597 14.83 -0.21 -25.63
CA ASP A 597 15.82 0.74 -26.14
C ASP A 597 15.31 1.60 -27.32
N VAL A 598 14.11 2.17 -27.16
CA VAL A 598 13.43 2.97 -28.19
C VAL A 598 12.65 4.15 -27.61
N HIS A 599 12.44 5.20 -28.40
CA HIS A 599 11.59 6.33 -28.04
C HIS A 599 10.11 5.91 -27.85
N MET A 600 9.36 6.57 -26.96
CA MET A 600 7.92 6.30 -26.71
C MET A 600 7.07 6.25 -28.00
N GLY A 601 7.44 7.04 -29.00
CA GLY A 601 6.79 7.04 -30.32
C GLY A 601 6.92 5.72 -31.10
N VAL A 602 7.96 4.91 -30.86
CA VAL A 602 8.10 3.56 -31.44
C VAL A 602 7.14 2.57 -30.78
N CYS A 603 6.92 2.69 -29.47
CA CYS A 603 5.89 1.93 -28.76
C CYS A 603 4.48 2.29 -29.27
N ALA A 604 4.26 3.57 -29.60
CA ALA A 604 3.04 4.04 -30.25
C ALA A 604 2.84 3.41 -31.65
N GLU A 605 3.87 3.33 -32.49
CA GLU A 605 3.81 2.60 -33.78
C GLU A 605 3.48 1.10 -33.59
N ASN A 606 4.10 0.46 -32.59
CA ASN A 606 3.81 -0.93 -32.24
C ASN A 606 2.32 -1.11 -31.86
N ALA A 607 1.77 -0.25 -31.01
CA ALA A 607 0.36 -0.30 -30.62
C ALA A 607 -0.58 -0.01 -31.81
N ALA A 608 -0.27 0.99 -32.64
CA ALA A 608 -1.04 1.29 -33.85
C ALA A 608 -1.12 0.09 -34.81
N LYS A 609 0.02 -0.56 -35.07
CA LYS A 609 0.11 -1.78 -35.89
C LYS A 609 -0.64 -2.96 -35.26
N LYS A 610 -0.44 -3.20 -33.97
CA LYS A 610 -1.03 -4.31 -33.19
C LYS A 610 -2.56 -4.23 -33.10
N HIS A 611 -3.12 -3.02 -32.99
CA HIS A 611 -4.56 -2.81 -32.85
C HIS A 611 -5.25 -2.34 -34.14
N GLY A 612 -4.52 -2.17 -35.24
CA GLY A 612 -5.04 -1.76 -36.55
C GLY A 612 -5.57 -0.33 -36.59
N ILE A 613 -4.91 0.60 -35.89
CA ILE A 613 -5.28 2.02 -35.84
C ILE A 613 -4.55 2.75 -36.98
N THR A 614 -5.25 2.99 -38.09
CA THR A 614 -4.65 3.52 -39.32
C THR A 614 -4.16 4.96 -39.17
N ARG A 615 -3.16 5.34 -39.98
CA ARG A 615 -2.66 6.72 -40.12
C ARG A 615 -3.80 7.73 -40.31
N GLN A 616 -4.78 7.40 -41.15
CA GLN A 616 -5.93 8.25 -41.44
C GLN A 616 -6.83 8.45 -40.22
N SER A 617 -6.99 7.43 -39.37
CA SER A 617 -7.75 7.53 -38.11
C SER A 617 -7.03 8.43 -37.09
N GLN A 618 -5.70 8.29 -36.98
CA GLN A 618 -4.87 9.12 -36.11
C GLN A 618 -4.88 10.59 -36.54
N ASP A 619 -4.71 10.87 -37.84
CA ASP A 619 -4.75 12.23 -38.39
C ASP A 619 -6.14 12.87 -38.26
N ALA A 620 -7.22 12.11 -38.47
CA ALA A 620 -8.59 12.61 -38.31
C ALA A 620 -8.91 12.96 -36.85
N HIS A 621 -8.52 12.10 -35.90
CA HIS A 621 -8.69 12.40 -34.47
C HIS A 621 -7.82 13.60 -34.04
N ALA A 622 -6.58 13.70 -34.53
CA ALA A 622 -5.72 14.86 -34.27
C ALA A 622 -6.38 16.17 -34.75
N VAL A 623 -6.85 16.21 -36.00
CA VAL A 623 -7.55 17.39 -36.56
C VAL A 623 -8.77 17.78 -35.70
N GLU A 624 -9.57 16.81 -35.26
CA GLU A 624 -10.72 17.08 -34.39
C GLU A 624 -10.31 17.51 -32.97
N SER A 625 -9.21 16.99 -32.40
CA SER A 625 -8.68 17.48 -31.10
C SER A 625 -8.29 18.96 -31.19
N TYR A 626 -7.61 19.37 -32.27
CA TYR A 626 -7.28 20.77 -32.53
C TYR A 626 -8.53 21.65 -32.75
N GLN A 627 -9.53 21.16 -33.50
CA GLN A 627 -10.77 21.91 -33.70
C GLN A 627 -11.61 21.98 -32.40
N ARG A 628 -11.58 20.96 -31.54
CA ARG A 628 -12.22 21.00 -30.22
C ARG A 628 -11.55 22.01 -29.29
N ALA A 629 -10.21 22.05 -29.27
CA ALA A 629 -9.45 23.06 -28.53
C ALA A 629 -9.77 24.49 -29.01
N GLU A 630 -9.80 24.73 -30.32
CA GLU A 630 -10.22 26.03 -30.88
C GLU A 630 -11.65 26.40 -30.48
N ARG A 631 -12.59 25.46 -30.59
CA ARG A 631 -14.00 25.69 -30.20
C ARG A 631 -14.13 26.01 -28.70
N ALA A 632 -13.42 25.27 -27.83
CA ALA A 632 -13.43 25.45 -26.39
C ALA A 632 -12.82 26.80 -25.96
N TRP A 633 -11.66 27.17 -26.49
CA TRP A 633 -11.04 28.47 -26.27
C TRP A 633 -11.93 29.63 -26.75
N LYS A 634 -12.50 29.51 -27.94
CA LYS A 634 -13.42 30.51 -28.52
C LYS A 634 -14.73 30.67 -27.75
N SER A 635 -15.14 29.66 -26.98
CA SER A 635 -16.36 29.71 -26.14
C SER A 635 -16.11 30.11 -24.68
N GLY A 636 -14.86 30.40 -24.28
CA GLY A 636 -14.50 30.68 -22.88
C GLY A 636 -14.59 29.45 -21.96
N ALA A 637 -14.47 28.23 -22.50
CA ALA A 637 -14.66 26.99 -21.73
C ALA A 637 -13.55 26.74 -20.70
N PHE A 638 -12.42 27.47 -20.81
CA PHE A 638 -11.27 27.37 -19.92
C PHE A 638 -11.15 28.55 -18.94
N ASP A 639 -12.02 29.57 -19.04
CA ASP A 639 -11.94 30.81 -18.25
C ASP A 639 -12.01 30.57 -16.73
N ALA A 640 -12.64 29.46 -16.32
CA ALA A 640 -12.76 29.05 -14.91
C ALA A 640 -11.56 28.25 -14.38
N GLU A 641 -10.64 27.79 -15.24
CA GLU A 641 -9.47 26.99 -14.83
C GLU A 641 -8.13 27.70 -14.98
N ILE A 642 -8.04 28.73 -15.82
CA ILE A 642 -6.78 29.37 -16.21
C ILE A 642 -6.29 30.37 -15.16
N ALA A 643 -5.08 30.11 -14.65
CA ALA A 643 -4.26 31.04 -13.89
C ALA A 643 -3.35 31.81 -14.85
N GLU A 644 -3.60 33.12 -15.07
CA GLU A 644 -2.75 33.95 -15.94
C GLU A 644 -1.29 33.99 -15.43
N VAL A 645 -0.33 33.77 -16.33
CA VAL A 645 1.11 33.74 -16.01
C VAL A 645 1.75 35.05 -16.46
N THR A 646 2.23 35.85 -15.49
CA THR A 646 2.97 37.09 -15.78
C THR A 646 4.47 36.81 -15.88
N ILE A 647 5.07 37.14 -17.02
CA ILE A 647 6.50 37.01 -17.29
C ILE A 647 7.14 38.42 -17.26
N THR A 648 7.75 38.76 -16.13
CA THR A 648 8.43 40.05 -15.94
C THR A 648 9.76 40.13 -16.66
N SER A 649 9.97 41.22 -17.40
CA SER A 649 11.22 41.46 -18.13
C SER A 649 11.67 42.92 -18.07
N LYS A 650 12.94 43.18 -18.41
CA LYS A 650 13.47 44.55 -18.58
C LYS A 650 12.78 45.37 -19.69
N LYS A 651 11.89 44.76 -20.48
CA LYS A 651 11.08 45.41 -21.53
C LYS A 651 9.61 45.63 -21.11
N GLY A 652 9.26 45.32 -19.87
CA GLY A 652 7.88 45.25 -19.38
C GLY A 652 7.43 43.80 -19.15
N ASP A 653 6.25 43.67 -18.56
CA ASP A 653 5.59 42.39 -18.28
C ASP A 653 4.85 41.84 -19.51
N VAL A 654 4.84 40.53 -19.68
CA VAL A 654 4.02 39.82 -20.67
C VAL A 654 3.08 38.87 -19.95
N ILE A 655 1.77 39.03 -20.15
CA ILE A 655 0.74 38.15 -19.55
C ILE A 655 0.40 37.04 -20.55
N VAL A 656 0.64 35.79 -20.16
CA VAL A 656 0.24 34.59 -20.91
C VAL A 656 -1.02 34.03 -20.24
N ARG A 657 -2.12 33.98 -20.99
CA ARG A 657 -3.47 33.63 -20.49
C ARG A 657 -4.22 32.62 -21.35
N GLU A 658 -3.52 32.01 -22.31
CA GLU A 658 -4.12 31.19 -23.35
C GLU A 658 -3.12 30.12 -23.78
N ASP A 659 -3.60 28.90 -24.05
CA ASP A 659 -2.73 27.82 -24.52
C ASP A 659 -2.09 28.19 -25.86
N GLU A 660 -0.79 27.98 -25.99
CA GLU A 660 -0.02 28.37 -27.18
C GLU A 660 -0.22 27.35 -28.32
N GLU A 661 -0.35 26.08 -27.98
CA GLU A 661 -0.12 24.97 -28.90
C GLU A 661 -1.25 24.74 -29.91
N TYR A 662 -2.51 24.96 -29.53
CA TYR A 662 -3.65 24.64 -30.39
C TYR A 662 -3.71 25.50 -31.67
N LYS A 663 -2.89 26.56 -31.73
CA LYS A 663 -2.74 27.48 -32.87
C LYS A 663 -1.68 27.02 -33.87
N ASN A 664 -0.87 26.02 -33.53
CA ASN A 664 0.32 25.63 -34.30
C ASN A 664 0.05 24.62 -35.43
N ILE A 665 -1.21 24.23 -35.66
CA ILE A 665 -1.60 23.29 -36.72
C ILE A 665 -1.71 23.95 -38.11
N LYS A 666 -1.41 23.16 -39.15
CA LYS A 666 -1.65 23.49 -40.56
C LYS A 666 -2.41 22.34 -41.21
N TYR A 667 -3.74 22.39 -41.14
CA TYR A 667 -4.64 21.28 -41.47
C TYR A 667 -4.31 20.58 -42.80
N ASP A 668 -4.15 21.33 -43.89
CA ASP A 668 -3.82 20.78 -45.22
C ASP A 668 -2.50 19.99 -45.25
N LYS A 669 -1.57 20.28 -44.33
CA LYS A 669 -0.28 19.60 -44.24
C LYS A 669 -0.33 18.31 -43.45
N VAL A 670 -1.29 18.12 -42.53
CA VAL A 670 -1.38 16.94 -41.65
C VAL A 670 -1.21 15.62 -42.43
N PRO A 671 -2.02 15.30 -43.47
CA PRO A 671 -1.85 14.05 -44.23
C PRO A 671 -0.54 13.96 -45.02
N THR A 672 0.13 15.08 -45.27
CA THR A 672 1.41 15.13 -46.01
C THR A 672 2.64 14.90 -45.12
N LEU A 673 2.49 14.95 -43.79
CA LEU A 673 3.61 14.77 -42.87
C LEU A 673 4.19 13.36 -42.95
N LYS A 674 5.52 13.28 -42.97
CA LYS A 674 6.26 12.02 -42.85
C LYS A 674 6.20 11.53 -41.39
N PRO A 675 6.21 10.21 -41.14
CA PRO A 675 6.35 9.67 -39.80
C PRO A 675 7.65 10.09 -39.13
N SER A 676 7.61 10.29 -37.80
CA SER A 676 8.74 10.77 -37.00
C SER A 676 9.64 9.65 -36.48
N PHE A 677 9.07 8.47 -36.18
CA PHE A 677 9.74 7.45 -35.35
C PHE A 677 10.08 6.16 -36.09
N GLN A 678 9.36 5.82 -37.16
CA GLN A 678 9.66 4.71 -38.05
C GLN A 678 9.40 5.11 -39.50
N LYS A 679 10.29 4.74 -40.43
CA LYS A 679 10.22 5.15 -41.85
C LYS A 679 8.86 4.87 -42.50
N ASP A 680 8.33 3.68 -42.24
CA ASP A 680 7.06 3.18 -42.80
C ASP A 680 5.93 3.21 -41.76
N GLY A 681 6.02 4.16 -40.81
CA GLY A 681 5.14 4.32 -39.67
C GLY A 681 3.87 5.16 -39.91
N THR A 682 3.20 5.51 -38.82
CA THR A 682 1.92 6.22 -38.76
C THR A 682 1.98 7.48 -37.88
N ILE A 683 2.94 7.56 -36.95
CA ILE A 683 3.03 8.63 -35.96
C ILE A 683 3.85 9.81 -36.53
N THR A 684 3.26 11.01 -36.52
CA THR A 684 3.80 12.25 -37.11
C THR A 684 3.80 13.40 -36.10
N PRO A 685 4.48 14.54 -36.38
CA PRO A 685 4.48 15.70 -35.48
C PRO A 685 3.10 16.35 -35.24
N ALA A 686 2.08 16.05 -36.05
CA ALA A 686 0.72 16.58 -35.86
C ALA A 686 -0.23 15.59 -35.16
N ASN A 687 0.16 14.32 -35.00
CA ASN A 687 -0.67 13.29 -34.36
C ASN A 687 0.02 12.63 -33.13
N ALA A 688 1.19 13.13 -32.73
CA ALA A 688 1.81 12.93 -31.43
C ALA A 688 1.61 14.18 -30.56
N SER A 689 1.65 14.05 -29.23
CA SER A 689 1.70 15.25 -28.39
C SER A 689 3.06 15.97 -28.53
N PRO A 690 3.08 17.31 -28.62
CA PRO A 690 4.32 18.09 -28.56
C PRO A 690 4.92 18.10 -27.14
N LEU A 691 6.10 18.73 -27.01
CA LEU A 691 6.78 18.96 -25.73
C LEU A 691 6.34 20.33 -25.21
N ASN A 692 6.05 20.46 -23.92
CA ASN A 692 5.38 21.66 -23.39
C ASN A 692 5.76 21.99 -21.94
N ASP A 693 5.55 23.25 -21.59
CA ASP A 693 5.69 23.79 -20.24
C ASP A 693 4.29 24.06 -19.64
N GLY A 694 4.05 23.73 -18.38
CA GLY A 694 2.78 24.00 -17.72
C GLY A 694 2.61 23.35 -16.34
N ALA A 695 1.65 23.83 -15.56
CA ALA A 695 1.33 23.28 -14.25
C ALA A 695 -0.18 23.34 -13.92
N SER A 696 -0.61 22.47 -13.00
CA SER A 696 -2.01 22.30 -12.59
C SER A 696 -2.10 21.94 -11.11
N ALA A 697 -2.97 22.64 -10.38
CA ALA A 697 -3.12 22.57 -8.93
C ALA A 697 -4.58 22.37 -8.51
N LEU A 698 -4.80 21.49 -7.55
CA LEU A 698 -6.08 21.20 -6.93
C LEU A 698 -5.93 21.27 -5.41
N ILE A 699 -6.97 21.74 -4.72
CA ILE A 699 -7.05 21.66 -3.25
C ILE A 699 -8.11 20.61 -2.91
N LEU A 700 -7.68 19.58 -2.20
CA LEU A 700 -8.51 18.48 -1.72
C LEU A 700 -8.76 18.65 -0.22
N MET A 701 -9.97 18.32 0.22
CA MET A 701 -10.39 18.34 1.62
C MET A 701 -11.19 17.09 1.96
N SER A 702 -11.26 16.75 3.25
CA SER A 702 -12.37 15.94 3.74
C SER A 702 -13.68 16.75 3.65
N ALA A 703 -14.79 16.11 3.29
CA ALA A 703 -16.10 16.76 3.19
C ALA A 703 -16.53 17.39 4.54
N SER A 704 -16.13 16.77 5.65
CA SER A 704 -16.30 17.31 7.01
C SER A 704 -15.53 18.62 7.21
N LYS A 705 -14.25 18.71 6.81
CA LYS A 705 -13.46 19.95 6.94
C LYS A 705 -13.91 21.03 5.98
N ALA A 706 -14.35 20.67 4.77
CA ALA A 706 -14.96 21.61 3.84
C ALA A 706 -16.24 22.24 4.42
N ALA A 707 -17.10 21.43 5.05
CA ALA A 707 -18.30 21.91 5.75
C ALA A 707 -17.96 22.76 7.00
N GLU A 708 -16.97 22.35 7.80
CA GLU A 708 -16.50 23.10 8.98
C GLU A 708 -16.03 24.52 8.61
N LEU A 709 -15.27 24.66 7.53
CA LEU A 709 -14.77 25.96 7.04
C LEU A 709 -15.77 26.71 6.15
N GLY A 710 -16.96 26.17 5.89
CA GLY A 710 -17.98 26.78 5.01
C GLY A 710 -17.59 26.82 3.52
N ILE A 711 -16.62 26.02 3.09
CA ILE A 711 -16.05 26.02 1.74
C ILE A 711 -16.90 25.12 0.85
N LYS A 712 -17.53 25.69 -0.20
CA LYS A 712 -18.34 24.92 -1.15
C LYS A 712 -17.44 24.04 -2.03
N PRO A 713 -17.62 22.70 -2.07
CA PRO A 713 -16.85 21.86 -2.98
C PRO A 713 -17.31 21.94 -4.44
N LEU A 714 -16.37 21.64 -5.34
CA LEU A 714 -16.58 21.55 -6.79
C LEU A 714 -16.88 20.11 -7.23
N ALA A 715 -16.16 19.13 -6.68
CA ALA A 715 -16.29 17.73 -7.08
C ALA A 715 -16.00 16.78 -5.93
N LYS A 716 -16.53 15.56 -6.01
CA LYS A 716 -16.21 14.42 -5.14
C LYS A 716 -15.35 13.42 -5.91
N ILE A 717 -14.26 12.94 -5.30
CA ILE A 717 -13.47 11.84 -5.86
C ILE A 717 -14.16 10.52 -5.48
N ILE A 718 -14.58 9.74 -6.48
CA ILE A 718 -15.38 8.53 -6.29
C ILE A 718 -14.48 7.30 -6.22
N SER A 719 -13.50 7.19 -7.12
CA SER A 719 -12.56 6.06 -7.15
C SER A 719 -11.30 6.38 -7.96
N TYR A 720 -10.31 5.49 -7.87
CA TYR A 720 -9.13 5.49 -8.74
C TYR A 720 -8.47 4.11 -8.84
N ALA A 721 -7.72 3.91 -9.91
CA ALA A 721 -6.94 2.70 -10.15
C ALA A 721 -5.62 3.02 -10.87
N ASP A 722 -4.61 2.21 -10.59
CA ASP A 722 -3.42 2.05 -11.43
C ASP A 722 -3.54 0.70 -12.15
N ALA A 723 -2.98 0.58 -13.35
CA ALA A 723 -2.85 -0.68 -14.08
C ALA A 723 -1.52 -0.73 -14.84
N ALA A 724 -1.02 -1.92 -15.15
CA ALA A 724 0.24 -2.12 -15.88
C ALA A 724 0.15 -3.28 -16.88
N ILE A 725 0.92 -3.16 -17.96
CA ILE A 725 1.15 -4.14 -19.02
C ILE A 725 2.63 -4.04 -19.44
N ALA A 726 3.07 -4.75 -20.49
CA ALA A 726 4.43 -4.63 -21.01
C ALA A 726 4.81 -3.18 -21.38
N PRO A 727 6.06 -2.73 -21.18
CA PRO A 727 6.46 -1.33 -21.42
C PRO A 727 6.12 -0.78 -22.82
N ILE A 728 6.35 -1.58 -23.87
CA ILE A 728 6.01 -1.26 -25.27
C ILE A 728 4.50 -1.17 -25.57
N ASP A 729 3.66 -1.64 -24.64
CA ASP A 729 2.19 -1.62 -24.71
C ASP A 729 1.55 -0.51 -23.85
N PHE A 730 2.32 0.48 -23.36
CA PHE A 730 1.75 1.62 -22.61
C PHE A 730 0.52 2.30 -23.28
N PRO A 731 0.40 2.40 -24.63
CA PRO A 731 -0.76 3.07 -25.26
C PRO A 731 -2.10 2.36 -25.02
N ILE A 732 -2.11 1.07 -24.67
CA ILE A 732 -3.32 0.32 -24.30
C ILE A 732 -3.57 0.28 -22.78
N ALA A 733 -2.58 0.61 -21.93
CA ALA A 733 -2.73 0.60 -20.48
C ALA A 733 -3.96 1.37 -19.91
N PRO A 734 -4.43 2.50 -20.48
CA PRO A 734 -5.66 3.16 -20.04
C PRO A 734 -6.92 2.30 -20.16
N THR A 735 -6.96 1.34 -21.10
CA THR A 735 -8.09 0.41 -21.24
C THR A 735 -8.12 -0.67 -20.15
N LEU A 736 -7.11 -0.72 -19.28
CA LEU A 736 -7.10 -1.54 -18.07
C LEU A 736 -7.42 -0.68 -16.84
N ALA A 737 -6.81 0.51 -16.73
CA ALA A 737 -7.00 1.39 -15.58
C ALA A 737 -8.43 1.97 -15.50
N VAL A 738 -9.01 2.41 -16.62
CA VAL A 738 -10.35 3.05 -16.62
C VAL A 738 -11.45 2.06 -16.17
N PRO A 739 -11.55 0.83 -16.69
CA PRO A 739 -12.51 -0.16 -16.17
C PRO A 739 -12.34 -0.48 -14.68
N LEU A 740 -11.09 -0.61 -14.19
CA LEU A 740 -10.83 -0.87 -12.77
C LEU A 740 -11.25 0.30 -11.87
N ALA A 741 -11.14 1.55 -12.35
CA ALA A 741 -11.67 2.69 -11.62
C ALA A 741 -13.22 2.71 -11.63
N LEU A 742 -13.84 2.43 -12.78
CA LEU A 742 -15.31 2.35 -12.90
C LEU A 742 -15.91 1.24 -12.01
N GLU A 743 -15.29 0.05 -11.99
CA GLU A 743 -15.69 -1.07 -11.14
C GLU A 743 -15.65 -0.69 -9.65
N LYS A 744 -14.55 -0.05 -9.20
CA LYS A 744 -14.43 0.47 -7.83
C LYS A 744 -15.45 1.56 -7.48
N ALA A 745 -15.91 2.33 -8.47
CA ALA A 745 -16.97 3.32 -8.30
C ALA A 745 -18.37 2.68 -8.26
N GLY A 746 -18.52 1.40 -8.60
CA GLY A 746 -19.81 0.75 -8.84
C GLY A 746 -20.53 1.24 -10.10
N LEU A 747 -19.81 1.91 -11.01
CA LEU A 747 -20.34 2.56 -12.21
C LEU A 747 -19.97 1.79 -13.49
N LYS A 748 -20.74 2.03 -14.55
CA LYS A 748 -20.46 1.55 -15.91
C LYS A 748 -20.03 2.70 -16.81
N ALA A 749 -19.39 2.38 -17.93
CA ALA A 749 -19.05 3.36 -18.96
C ALA A 749 -20.27 4.12 -19.53
N SER A 750 -21.48 3.54 -19.46
CA SER A 750 -22.75 4.20 -19.81
C SER A 750 -23.08 5.40 -18.92
N ASP A 751 -22.65 5.34 -17.66
CA ASP A 751 -23.10 6.24 -16.59
C ASP A 751 -22.22 7.49 -16.53
N ILE A 752 -21.08 7.45 -17.23
CA ILE A 752 -20.14 8.55 -17.42
C ILE A 752 -20.67 9.52 -18.47
N SER A 753 -20.63 10.81 -18.14
CA SER A 753 -21.02 11.91 -19.02
C SER A 753 -19.88 12.38 -19.91
N LEU A 754 -18.66 12.47 -19.38
CA LEU A 754 -17.45 12.89 -20.11
C LEU A 754 -16.25 12.00 -19.72
N PHE A 755 -15.41 11.70 -20.70
CA PHE A 755 -14.13 11.01 -20.51
C PHE A 755 -12.97 11.93 -20.88
N GLU A 756 -11.90 11.92 -20.09
CA GLU A 756 -10.61 12.55 -20.47
C GLU A 756 -9.53 11.46 -20.57
N VAL A 757 -9.17 11.08 -21.80
CA VAL A 757 -8.13 10.10 -22.09
C VAL A 757 -6.92 10.83 -22.67
N ASN A 758 -5.81 10.88 -21.92
CA ASN A 758 -4.67 11.73 -22.29
C ASN A 758 -4.02 11.32 -23.62
N GLU A 759 -4.10 12.22 -24.60
CA GLU A 759 -3.60 12.06 -25.97
C GLU A 759 -2.07 12.22 -26.05
N ALA A 760 -1.30 11.33 -25.41
CA ALA A 760 0.15 11.29 -25.64
C ALA A 760 0.47 11.00 -27.13
N PHE A 761 -0.42 10.22 -27.76
CA PHE A 761 -0.50 10.04 -29.21
C PHE A 761 -1.98 9.94 -29.62
N ALA A 762 -2.32 10.48 -30.79
CA ALA A 762 -3.68 10.48 -31.34
C ALA A 762 -4.27 9.08 -31.56
N LEU A 763 -3.45 8.03 -31.59
CA LEU A 763 -3.92 6.64 -31.66
C LEU A 763 -4.68 6.19 -30.40
N ILE A 764 -4.42 6.83 -29.24
CA ILE A 764 -4.87 6.33 -27.93
C ILE A 764 -6.38 6.48 -27.80
N VAL A 765 -6.98 7.60 -28.23
CA VAL A 765 -8.44 7.80 -28.15
C VAL A 765 -9.21 6.82 -29.05
N PRO A 766 -8.92 6.65 -30.35
CA PRO A 766 -9.52 5.60 -31.18
C PRO A 766 -9.28 4.18 -30.65
N LEU A 767 -8.13 3.90 -30.03
CA LEU A 767 -7.84 2.61 -29.39
C LEU A 767 -8.75 2.40 -28.17
N CYS A 768 -8.84 3.37 -27.26
CA CYS A 768 -9.71 3.30 -26.09
C CYS A 768 -11.19 3.24 -26.48
N GLN A 769 -11.63 4.05 -27.44
CA GLN A 769 -12.98 3.99 -28.02
C GLN A 769 -13.31 2.57 -28.54
N LYS A 770 -12.41 1.98 -29.33
CA LYS A 770 -12.56 0.64 -29.91
C LYS A 770 -12.58 -0.50 -28.87
N VAL A 771 -11.71 -0.41 -27.85
CA VAL A 771 -11.56 -1.48 -26.84
C VAL A 771 -12.63 -1.38 -25.75
N LEU A 772 -12.96 -0.17 -25.28
CA LEU A 772 -13.92 0.08 -24.20
C LEU A 772 -15.34 0.35 -24.69
N GLN A 773 -15.56 0.41 -26.02
CA GLN A 773 -16.85 0.69 -26.66
C GLN A 773 -17.46 2.03 -26.20
N LEU A 774 -16.61 3.05 -26.10
CA LEU A 774 -17.02 4.39 -25.68
C LEU A 774 -17.63 5.21 -26.81
N ASP A 775 -18.52 6.12 -26.44
CA ASP A 775 -19.06 7.17 -27.28
C ASP A 775 -17.98 8.25 -27.54
N TYR A 776 -17.65 8.48 -28.81
CA TYR A 776 -16.58 9.41 -29.24
C TYR A 776 -16.91 10.88 -28.93
N ASP A 777 -18.19 11.22 -28.86
CA ASP A 777 -18.64 12.58 -28.56
C ASP A 777 -18.63 12.89 -27.05
N LYS A 778 -18.23 11.91 -26.22
CA LYS A 778 -17.96 12.09 -24.79
C LYS A 778 -16.47 12.14 -24.42
N ILE A 779 -15.56 11.69 -25.29
CA ILE A 779 -14.11 11.64 -24.98
C ILE A 779 -13.47 12.95 -25.40
N ASN A 780 -12.71 13.62 -24.54
CA ASN A 780 -11.89 14.80 -24.84
C ASN A 780 -12.65 15.90 -25.61
N VAL A 781 -13.81 16.32 -25.08
CA VAL A 781 -14.75 17.19 -25.79
C VAL A 781 -14.20 18.61 -26.05
N ASN A 782 -13.25 19.05 -25.22
CA ASN A 782 -12.56 20.34 -25.33
C ASN A 782 -11.17 20.22 -26.00
N GLY A 783 -10.87 19.06 -26.60
CA GLY A 783 -9.53 18.73 -27.12
C GLY A 783 -8.63 18.16 -26.03
N GLY A 784 -7.52 17.56 -26.43
CA GLY A 784 -6.58 16.90 -25.51
C GLY A 784 -5.11 17.23 -25.84
N ALA A 785 -4.20 16.40 -25.32
CA ALA A 785 -2.76 16.69 -25.31
C ALA A 785 -2.07 16.69 -26.69
N VAL A 786 -2.73 16.25 -27.77
CA VAL A 786 -2.23 16.46 -29.16
C VAL A 786 -2.38 17.93 -29.59
N ALA A 787 -3.42 18.62 -29.10
CA ALA A 787 -3.73 20.00 -29.45
C ALA A 787 -3.37 21.02 -28.35
N LEU A 788 -3.62 20.68 -27.09
CA LEU A 788 -3.36 21.52 -25.91
C LEU A 788 -1.93 21.34 -25.37
N GLY A 789 -1.16 20.36 -25.88
CA GLY A 789 0.19 20.06 -25.43
C GLY A 789 0.29 19.09 -24.23
N HIS A 790 1.50 18.59 -23.99
CA HIS A 790 1.78 17.55 -22.98
C HIS A 790 2.96 17.88 -22.04
N ALA A 791 2.74 18.82 -21.12
CA ALA A 791 3.62 19.01 -19.97
C ALA A 791 3.54 17.77 -19.07
N LEU A 792 4.55 16.89 -19.11
CA LEU A 792 4.46 15.49 -18.66
C LEU A 792 3.88 15.33 -17.24
N GLY A 793 4.52 15.94 -16.24
CA GLY A 793 4.13 15.85 -14.83
C GLY A 793 2.81 16.53 -14.50
N SER A 794 2.42 17.56 -15.25
CA SER A 794 1.16 18.29 -15.09
C SER A 794 -0.04 17.59 -15.74
N SER A 795 0.14 16.94 -16.89
CA SER A 795 -0.99 16.54 -17.74
C SER A 795 -1.99 15.60 -17.05
N GLY A 796 -1.53 14.72 -16.16
CA GLY A 796 -2.39 13.86 -15.36
C GLY A 796 -3.28 14.59 -14.34
N SER A 797 -2.88 15.78 -13.86
CA SER A 797 -3.77 16.64 -13.06
C SER A 797 -4.53 17.64 -13.95
N ARG A 798 -3.95 18.12 -15.06
CA ARG A 798 -4.63 18.99 -16.06
C ARG A 798 -5.98 18.39 -16.48
N ILE A 799 -6.00 17.11 -16.86
CA ILE A 799 -7.23 16.45 -17.30
C ILE A 799 -8.29 16.32 -16.19
N ILE A 800 -7.88 16.28 -14.92
CA ILE A 800 -8.84 16.32 -13.80
C ILE A 800 -9.42 17.72 -13.62
N VAL A 801 -8.61 18.77 -13.76
CA VAL A 801 -9.08 20.17 -13.72
C VAL A 801 -10.10 20.41 -14.84
N THR A 802 -9.75 20.09 -16.10
CA THR A 802 -10.65 20.26 -17.26
C THR A 802 -11.92 19.42 -17.15
N LEU A 803 -11.84 18.19 -16.62
CA LEU A 803 -13.02 17.36 -16.37
C LEU A 803 -13.94 17.95 -15.29
N ILE A 804 -13.41 18.55 -14.21
CA ILE A 804 -14.20 19.21 -13.17
C ILE A 804 -14.93 20.44 -13.71
N HIS A 805 -14.31 21.22 -14.60
CA HIS A 805 -14.94 22.43 -15.16
C HIS A 805 -15.90 22.14 -16.32
N ALA A 806 -15.66 21.08 -17.12
CA ALA A 806 -16.53 20.69 -18.23
C ALA A 806 -17.82 19.95 -17.80
N LEU A 807 -17.82 19.26 -16.65
CA LEU A 807 -18.99 18.57 -16.13
C LEU A 807 -20.03 19.52 -15.52
N LYS A 808 -21.32 19.17 -15.67
CA LYS A 808 -22.44 19.81 -14.98
C LYS A 808 -22.71 19.10 -13.64
N ALA A 809 -23.25 19.84 -12.66
CA ALA A 809 -23.56 19.29 -11.34
C ALA A 809 -24.37 17.98 -11.41
N GLY A 810 -24.01 17.01 -10.56
CA GLY A 810 -24.54 15.65 -10.55
C GLY A 810 -23.87 14.68 -11.52
N GLN A 811 -23.20 15.13 -12.59
CA GLN A 811 -22.60 14.25 -13.60
C GLN A 811 -21.33 13.57 -13.11
N TYR A 812 -21.12 12.32 -13.55
CA TYR A 812 -19.87 11.57 -13.39
C TYR A 812 -18.94 11.77 -14.59
N GLY A 813 -17.64 11.87 -14.32
CA GLY A 813 -16.57 11.85 -15.31
C GLY A 813 -15.51 10.80 -14.96
N ALA A 814 -14.83 10.28 -15.97
CA ALA A 814 -13.71 9.36 -15.80
C ALA A 814 -12.50 9.79 -16.62
N ALA A 815 -11.34 9.93 -15.96
CA ALA A 815 -10.07 10.25 -16.61
C ALA A 815 -9.14 9.04 -16.67
N GLY A 816 -8.30 8.97 -17.69
CA GLY A 816 -7.29 7.92 -17.86
C GLY A 816 -6.02 8.44 -18.55
N ILE A 817 -4.85 8.15 -17.98
CA ILE A 817 -3.56 8.56 -18.52
C ILE A 817 -2.56 7.41 -18.50
N CYS A 818 -1.98 7.11 -19.66
CA CYS A 818 -0.85 6.18 -19.79
C CYS A 818 0.45 6.83 -19.31
N ASN A 819 1.45 6.03 -18.97
CA ASN A 819 2.80 6.48 -18.63
C ASN A 819 3.87 5.52 -19.18
N GLY A 820 5.06 6.05 -19.48
CA GLY A 820 6.23 5.26 -19.87
C GLY A 820 6.54 4.16 -18.85
N GLY A 821 7.07 3.03 -19.32
CA GLY A 821 7.20 1.81 -18.51
C GLY A 821 5.95 0.91 -18.50
N GLY A 822 4.93 1.18 -19.33
CA GLY A 822 3.83 0.24 -19.58
C GLY A 822 2.62 0.37 -18.66
N ALA A 823 2.47 1.46 -17.92
CA ALA A 823 1.40 1.61 -16.94
C ALA A 823 0.42 2.74 -17.28
N ALA A 824 -0.66 2.81 -16.51
CA ALA A 824 -1.62 3.90 -16.53
C ALA A 824 -2.12 4.21 -15.11
N SER A 825 -2.74 5.38 -14.96
CA SER A 825 -3.59 5.75 -13.83
C SER A 825 -4.95 6.19 -14.37
N ALA A 826 -6.01 5.97 -13.58
CA ALA A 826 -7.36 6.43 -13.88
C ALA A 826 -8.08 6.87 -12.60
N LEU A 827 -8.99 7.84 -12.74
CA LEU A 827 -9.74 8.44 -11.64
C LEU A 827 -11.19 8.72 -12.09
N VAL A 828 -12.16 8.39 -11.23
CA VAL A 828 -13.58 8.70 -11.44
C VAL A 828 -14.01 9.74 -10.41
N LEU A 829 -14.71 10.78 -10.87
CA LEU A 829 -15.20 11.87 -10.04
C LEU A 829 -16.66 12.22 -10.36
N GLN A 830 -17.33 12.88 -9.42
CA GLN A 830 -18.66 13.44 -9.60
C GLN A 830 -18.61 14.96 -9.39
N ARG A 831 -19.26 15.72 -10.27
CA ARG A 831 -19.43 17.17 -10.10
C ARG A 831 -20.54 17.49 -9.11
N LEU A 832 -20.33 18.49 -8.25
CA LEU A 832 -21.26 18.93 -7.19
C LEU A 832 -21.94 20.29 -7.50
#